data_AF-A0A3B0K711-F1
#
_entry.id   AF-A0A3B0K711-F1
#
_cell.length_a   1.000
_cell.length_b   1.000
_cell.length_c   1.000
_cell.angle_alpha   90.00
_cell.angle_beta   90.00
_cell.angle_gamma   90.00
#
_symmetry.space_group_name_H-M   'P 1'
#
loop_
_entity.id
_entity.type
_entity.pdbx_description
1 polymer ?
#
loop_
_entity_poly.entity_id
_entity_poly.type
_entity_poly.pdbx_seq_one_letter_code
_entity_poly.pdbx_strand_id
1 'polypeptide(L)'
;MAPKKEATLSQQQQQQQQQQPVMDFERIKRHFSWSDPSAIIPTDSAMAATNIDGGTQPQNAVSAWGQPAAGPRNTQAAVSVRHAFKAYGKKKNANQVLNNLNMTVPKGTIYGLLGASGCGKTTLLSTIVGRRYLDSGEIFVLGGKPGTRGSGVPGKRVGYMPQEIALYGEFSIQETMMYFGWIFGMETKEILERLQFLLNFLDLPSEKRLVKNLSGGQQRRVSFAVALMHDPELLILDEPTVGVDPLLRQSIWNHLVHITKAGQKTVIITTHYIEEARQAHTIGLMRSGHLLAEESPSVLLSIYKCISLEEVFLKLSRIQSQKGDVTHVNFSKMDKPSSSQEGGVVGLNFHQSKEVLINDSNGSIYTLNQEPYSPPPARRNNNPNDEESCQDCYANLCRVTSRGKIRALLTKNMLRMWRNVGVMLFIFALPVMQVILFCLAIGRDPQGLNLAIVNGEMNNTETCYWEDGCHFANLGCRYLNHLNTSVVKTYYTEIEDAKAAVRRGEAWGAVYITENFTDAFTARAALGREADDETLDQSEVKVWLDMSNQQIGVMLNRDIQLAYRDFAMGLLGQCGNNPKLGDVPIQFRDPIYGTMNPSFTDFVAPGVILTIVFFLAVALTSSALIIERTEGLLDRSWVAGVSPGEILFSHVITQFVVMCGQTTLVLIFMLVVFGVTNNGDLFSVIVLTLLQGMCGMCFGFLISSVCELERNAIQLALGSFYPTLLLSGVIWPIEGMPVVLRYISLCLPLTLATSSLRSILTRGWAIFESDVYIGYVSTLSWILGFLILTMLVLRAKRG
;
A
#
# COMPACT_ATOMS: atom_id res chain seq x y z
N MET A 1 -48.79 -20.27 20.96
CA MET A 1 -49.95 -19.39 21.16
C MET A 1 -49.42 -17.97 21.34
N ALA A 2 -49.96 -17.01 20.58
CA ALA A 2 -49.59 -15.57 20.46
C ALA A 2 -48.38 -15.19 19.57
N PRO A 3 -48.65 -14.50 18.44
CA PRO A 3 -47.76 -13.51 17.83
C PRO A 3 -48.43 -12.12 17.71
N LYS A 4 -47.62 -11.11 17.32
CA LYS A 4 -47.95 -9.72 16.87
C LYS A 4 -48.01 -8.61 17.93
N LYS A 5 -46.85 -7.98 18.15
CA LYS A 5 -46.72 -6.56 18.54
C LYS A 5 -45.51 -5.98 17.81
N GLU A 6 -45.70 -5.46 16.59
CA GLU A 6 -44.71 -4.60 15.91
C GLU A 6 -45.29 -3.90 14.66
N ALA A 7 -46.49 -3.31 14.78
CA ALA A 7 -47.14 -2.63 13.64
C ALA A 7 -47.88 -1.33 13.99
N THR A 8 -47.54 -0.65 15.10
CA THR A 8 -48.32 0.53 15.54
C THR A 8 -47.48 1.76 15.90
N LEU A 9 -46.22 1.84 15.48
CA LEU A 9 -45.37 3.02 15.69
C LEU A 9 -44.96 3.76 14.39
N SER A 10 -45.35 3.25 13.22
CA SER A 10 -44.98 3.83 11.92
C SER A 10 -46.05 4.74 11.30
N GLN A 11 -47.24 4.89 11.90
CA GLN A 11 -48.32 5.73 11.36
C GLN A 11 -48.49 7.10 12.05
N GLN A 12 -47.86 7.34 13.21
CA GLN A 12 -47.95 8.65 13.89
C GLN A 12 -46.84 9.65 13.54
N GLN A 13 -45.79 9.23 12.82
CA GLN A 13 -44.72 10.14 12.36
C GLN A 13 -44.87 10.63 10.91
N GLN A 14 -45.89 10.16 10.18
CA GLN A 14 -46.14 10.58 8.78
C GLN A 14 -47.26 11.63 8.62
N GLN A 15 -47.88 12.12 9.70
CA GLN A 15 -48.96 13.12 9.64
C GLN A 15 -48.59 14.53 10.13
N GLN A 16 -47.31 14.82 10.40
CA GLN A 16 -46.87 16.15 10.87
C GLN A 16 -46.01 16.95 9.88
N GLN A 17 -45.96 16.58 8.59
CA GLN A 17 -45.13 17.26 7.58
C GLN A 17 -45.88 17.91 6.41
N GLN A 18 -47.15 18.28 6.60
CA GLN A 18 -47.86 19.15 5.65
C GLN A 18 -48.70 20.21 6.38
N GLN A 19 -48.09 21.37 6.62
CA GLN A 19 -48.78 22.67 6.62
C GLN A 19 -47.72 23.80 6.55
N GLN A 20 -47.70 24.50 5.41
CA GLN A 20 -46.94 25.73 5.15
C GLN A 20 -47.50 26.90 5.97
N PRO A 21 -46.74 28.01 6.02
CA PRO A 21 -47.33 29.27 5.57
C PRO A 21 -46.49 29.97 4.49
N VAL A 22 -47.20 30.42 3.47
CA VAL A 22 -46.78 31.36 2.43
C VAL A 22 -46.69 32.75 3.05
N MET A 23 -45.53 33.42 3.00
CA MET A 23 -45.43 34.88 3.10
C MET A 23 -44.20 35.42 2.32
N ASP A 24 -44.54 35.97 1.16
CA ASP A 24 -44.28 37.34 0.73
C ASP A 24 -42.85 37.80 0.37
N PHE A 25 -42.71 38.03 -0.94
CA PHE A 25 -41.48 38.22 -1.70
C PHE A 25 -41.33 39.70 -2.12
N GLU A 26 -41.53 40.66 -1.21
CA GLU A 26 -41.44 42.10 -1.57
C GLU A 26 -40.73 43.02 -0.55
N ARG A 27 -40.13 42.49 0.52
CA ARG A 27 -39.59 43.33 1.62
C ARG A 27 -38.08 43.30 1.88
N ILE A 28 -37.27 42.76 0.98
CA ILE A 28 -35.80 42.92 1.01
C ILE A 28 -35.28 43.46 -0.33
N LYS A 29 -36.04 44.42 -0.88
CA LYS A 29 -35.66 45.25 -2.05
C LYS A 29 -35.60 46.74 -1.72
N ARG A 30 -35.53 47.11 -0.43
CA ARG A 30 -35.44 48.50 0.03
C ARG A 30 -34.53 48.59 1.24
N HIS A 31 -33.22 48.55 1.03
CA HIS A 31 -32.22 49.27 1.81
C HIS A 31 -30.91 49.17 1.02
N PHE A 32 -30.36 50.32 0.65
CA PHE A 32 -29.24 50.56 -0.28
C PHE A 32 -29.60 50.67 -1.77
N SER A 33 -30.37 51.71 -2.10
CA SER A 33 -30.11 52.49 -3.32
C SER A 33 -29.04 53.53 -3.00
N TRP A 34 -28.10 53.77 -3.92
CA TRP A 34 -27.91 55.06 -4.61
C TRP A 34 -26.74 55.03 -5.60
N SER A 35 -27.00 55.67 -6.75
CA SER A 35 -26.09 56.30 -7.74
C SER A 35 -25.14 55.46 -8.61
N ASP A 36 -25.56 55.25 -9.87
CA ASP A 36 -24.70 55.47 -11.04
C ASP A 36 -24.10 56.90 -11.01
N PRO A 37 -22.92 57.10 -11.62
CA PRO A 37 -22.95 57.86 -12.87
C PRO A 37 -21.94 57.39 -13.93
N SER A 38 -22.38 57.49 -15.18
CA SER A 38 -21.57 57.55 -16.39
C SER A 38 -20.87 58.91 -16.54
N ALA A 39 -19.69 58.86 -17.18
CA ALA A 39 -18.97 59.94 -17.88
C ALA A 39 -18.61 61.21 -17.08
N ILE A 40 -17.31 61.57 -17.03
CA ILE A 40 -16.79 62.95 -17.11
C ILE A 40 -15.28 62.88 -17.40
N ILE A 41 -14.88 63.59 -18.46
CA ILE A 41 -13.51 64.01 -18.82
C ILE A 41 -13.02 65.02 -17.78
N PRO A 42 -11.72 65.06 -17.44
CA PRO A 42 -11.07 66.36 -17.41
C PRO A 42 -9.79 66.39 -18.23
N THR A 43 -9.75 67.40 -19.09
CA THR A 43 -8.56 68.06 -19.62
C THR A 43 -7.79 68.81 -18.54
N ASP A 44 -6.60 69.25 -18.95
CA ASP A 44 -5.74 70.27 -18.36
C ASP A 44 -4.87 69.86 -17.18
N SER A 45 -3.63 70.32 -17.01
CA SER A 45 -2.55 70.93 -17.80
C SER A 45 -1.61 71.52 -16.73
N ALA A 46 -0.29 71.44 -16.94
CA ALA A 46 0.79 72.24 -16.33
C ALA A 46 2.06 71.37 -16.21
N MET A 47 3.03 71.51 -17.13
CA MET A 47 4.12 72.51 -17.11
C MET A 47 5.35 72.08 -16.30
N ALA A 48 6.40 71.66 -17.02
CA ALA A 48 7.82 72.02 -16.84
C ALA A 48 8.60 71.33 -17.98
N ALA A 49 9.03 72.02 -19.06
CA ALA A 49 10.33 72.72 -19.19
C ALA A 49 11.53 71.77 -18.91
N THR A 50 12.56 71.58 -19.73
CA THR A 50 13.11 72.28 -20.92
C THR A 50 14.30 71.43 -21.47
N ASN A 51 14.85 71.85 -22.63
CA ASN A 51 16.09 71.42 -23.35
C ASN A 51 15.77 70.50 -24.53
N ILE A 52 15.66 70.96 -25.79
CA ILE A 52 16.56 71.74 -26.68
C ILE A 52 17.91 71.06 -26.92
N ASP A 53 18.01 70.42 -28.09
CA ASP A 53 19.10 70.42 -29.08
C ASP A 53 18.99 69.11 -29.90
N GLY A 54 19.08 69.04 -31.22
CA GLY A 54 19.31 69.97 -32.31
C GLY A 54 19.06 69.19 -33.61
N GLY A 55 18.61 69.87 -34.65
CA GLY A 55 18.13 69.24 -35.88
C GLY A 55 19.22 68.68 -36.79
N THR A 56 18.81 67.76 -37.68
CA THR A 56 19.30 67.69 -39.07
C THR A 56 18.34 66.85 -39.92
N GLN A 57 17.67 67.51 -40.86
CA GLN A 57 17.13 66.93 -42.10
C GLN A 57 18.19 67.20 -43.20
N PRO A 58 18.32 66.38 -44.28
CA PRO A 58 17.32 66.44 -45.36
C PRO A 58 17.10 65.17 -46.23
N GLN A 59 15.85 65.04 -46.69
CA GLN A 59 15.36 64.85 -48.07
C GLN A 59 15.81 63.69 -49.00
N ASN A 60 14.76 63.13 -49.65
CA ASN A 60 14.64 62.57 -51.01
C ASN A 60 14.98 61.09 -51.28
N ALA A 61 13.95 60.26 -51.53
CA ALA A 61 13.50 59.85 -52.88
C ALA A 61 12.93 58.41 -52.98
N VAL A 62 11.63 58.34 -53.31
CA VAL A 62 10.99 57.55 -54.40
C VAL A 62 11.21 56.02 -54.51
N SER A 63 10.11 55.29 -54.25
CA SER A 63 9.57 54.05 -54.87
C SER A 63 10.43 52.78 -55.08
N ALA A 64 9.98 51.65 -54.51
CA ALA A 64 9.82 50.38 -55.25
C ALA A 64 8.99 49.35 -54.46
N TRP A 65 7.93 48.88 -55.11
CA TRP A 65 7.17 47.63 -55.01
C TRP A 65 7.64 46.55 -54.02
N GLY A 66 6.69 46.03 -53.24
CA GLY A 66 6.93 45.07 -52.17
C GLY A 66 7.12 43.61 -52.57
N GLN A 67 7.69 42.87 -51.61
CA GLN A 67 7.49 41.44 -51.36
C GLN A 67 7.65 41.18 -49.84
N PRO A 68 6.93 40.21 -49.26
CA PRO A 68 6.86 40.01 -47.82
C PRO A 68 8.04 39.18 -47.32
N ALA A 69 9.02 39.82 -46.69
CA ALA A 69 10.07 39.11 -45.96
C ALA A 69 9.65 38.93 -44.49
N ALA A 70 8.73 38.00 -44.24
CA ALA A 70 8.55 37.42 -42.92
C ALA A 70 9.75 36.49 -42.64
N GLY A 71 10.84 37.04 -42.11
CA GLY A 71 11.88 36.23 -41.48
C GLY A 71 11.27 35.41 -40.33
N PRO A 72 11.77 34.19 -40.05
CA PRO A 72 11.23 33.39 -38.96
C PRO A 72 11.46 34.17 -37.67
N ARG A 73 10.37 34.62 -37.04
CA ARG A 73 10.40 34.99 -35.62
C ARG A 73 11.01 33.80 -34.90
N ASN A 74 12.06 34.04 -34.13
CA ASN A 74 12.72 33.03 -33.30
C ASN A 74 11.73 32.57 -32.22
N THR A 75 10.76 31.74 -32.60
CA THR A 75 9.69 31.23 -31.75
C THR A 75 10.29 30.17 -30.85
N GLN A 76 10.65 30.60 -29.64
CA GLN A 76 11.13 29.70 -28.61
C GLN A 76 10.11 28.56 -28.41
N ALA A 77 10.53 27.31 -28.62
CA ALA A 77 9.64 26.15 -28.49
C ALA A 77 9.32 25.86 -27.02
N ALA A 78 8.07 25.49 -26.73
CA ALA A 78 7.65 25.04 -25.41
C ALA A 78 8.01 23.57 -25.19
N VAL A 79 7.85 22.74 -26.22
CA VAL A 79 8.27 21.34 -26.22
C VAL A 79 8.95 21.03 -27.54
N SER A 80 10.11 20.39 -27.51
CA SER A 80 10.81 19.89 -28.70
C SER A 80 11.22 18.45 -28.46
N VAL A 81 10.79 17.57 -29.36
CA VAL A 81 11.10 16.15 -29.38
C VAL A 81 11.91 15.87 -30.65
N ARG A 82 13.07 15.25 -30.50
CA ARG A 82 14.00 14.97 -31.60
C ARG A 82 14.40 13.50 -31.60
N HIS A 83 14.19 12.84 -32.74
CA HIS A 83 14.56 11.44 -32.99
C HIS A 83 14.07 10.48 -31.89
N ALA A 84 12.87 10.71 -31.37
CA ALA A 84 12.36 9.92 -30.25
C ALA A 84 12.09 8.48 -30.65
N PHE A 85 12.68 7.56 -29.89
CA PHE A 85 12.51 6.13 -30.05
C PHE A 85 12.14 5.48 -28.71
N LYS A 86 11.10 4.65 -28.72
CA LYS A 86 10.64 3.89 -27.55
C LYS A 86 10.04 2.55 -27.95
N ALA A 87 10.51 1.48 -27.32
CA ALA A 87 9.94 0.15 -27.44
C ALA A 87 9.57 -0.46 -26.07
N TYR A 88 8.62 -1.38 -26.07
CA TYR A 88 8.25 -2.17 -24.88
C TYR A 88 8.35 -3.66 -25.16
N GLY A 89 8.69 -4.45 -24.13
CA GLY A 89 8.81 -5.90 -24.22
C GLY A 89 10.25 -6.39 -24.12
N LYS A 90 10.43 -7.72 -24.07
CA LYS A 90 11.77 -8.33 -24.07
C LYS A 90 12.45 -8.06 -25.42
N LYS A 91 13.77 -7.87 -25.45
CA LYS A 91 14.55 -7.57 -26.67
C LYS A 91 14.23 -8.43 -27.90
N LYS A 92 13.80 -9.70 -27.70
CA LYS A 92 13.40 -10.60 -28.79
C LYS A 92 12.04 -10.27 -29.43
N ASN A 93 11.10 -9.67 -28.70
CA ASN A 93 9.76 -9.27 -29.15
C ASN A 93 9.44 -7.84 -28.68
N ALA A 94 10.32 -6.89 -29.00
CA ALA A 94 10.12 -5.50 -28.64
C ALA A 94 9.09 -4.86 -29.58
N ASN A 95 7.94 -4.46 -29.04
CA ASN A 95 6.95 -3.68 -29.76
C ASN A 95 7.37 -2.21 -29.77
N GLN A 96 7.67 -1.68 -30.96
CA GLN A 96 8.08 -0.30 -31.14
C GLN A 96 6.86 0.61 -31.07
N VAL A 97 6.83 1.49 -30.07
CA VAL A 97 5.70 2.41 -29.84
C VAL A 97 5.97 3.80 -30.38
N LEU A 98 7.23 4.27 -30.35
CA LEU A 98 7.67 5.51 -30.98
C LEU A 98 8.87 5.22 -31.87
N ASN A 99 8.84 5.69 -33.12
CA ASN A 99 9.89 5.43 -34.08
C ASN A 99 10.31 6.71 -34.83
N ASN A 100 11.52 7.19 -34.50
CA ASN A 100 12.14 8.40 -35.06
C ASN A 100 11.19 9.61 -35.11
N LEU A 101 10.46 9.84 -34.02
CA LEU A 101 9.45 10.90 -33.95
C LEU A 101 10.11 12.26 -33.67
N ASN A 102 9.80 13.23 -34.52
CA ASN A 102 10.14 14.65 -34.33
C ASN A 102 8.83 15.42 -34.11
N MET A 103 8.80 16.28 -33.12
CA MET A 103 7.63 17.11 -32.79
C MET A 103 8.10 18.42 -32.20
N THR A 104 7.55 19.55 -32.64
CA THR A 104 7.89 20.86 -32.10
C THR A 104 6.63 21.65 -31.79
N VAL A 105 6.45 21.99 -30.51
CA VAL A 105 5.33 22.79 -30.01
C VAL A 105 5.80 24.22 -29.78
N PRO A 106 5.35 25.20 -30.58
CA PRO A 106 5.71 26.61 -30.37
C PRO A 106 5.09 27.13 -29.06
N LYS A 107 5.79 28.01 -28.34
CA LYS A 107 5.21 28.70 -27.18
C LYS A 107 3.99 29.54 -27.57
N GLY A 108 3.01 29.61 -26.68
CA GLY A 108 1.83 30.46 -26.87
C GLY A 108 0.79 29.86 -27.81
N THR A 109 0.88 28.57 -28.13
CA THR A 109 -0.01 27.90 -29.10
C THR A 109 -0.78 26.73 -28.48
N ILE A 110 -1.86 26.34 -29.15
CA ILE A 110 -2.57 25.09 -28.87
C ILE A 110 -2.13 24.06 -29.90
N TYR A 111 -1.57 22.96 -29.42
CA TYR A 111 -1.13 21.81 -30.21
C TYR A 111 -2.09 20.64 -30.03
N GLY A 112 -2.81 20.26 -31.08
CA GLY A 112 -3.70 19.10 -31.09
C GLY A 112 -2.97 17.84 -31.54
N LEU A 113 -2.71 16.90 -30.63
CA LEU A 113 -2.13 15.59 -30.97
C LEU A 113 -3.24 14.57 -31.22
N LEU A 114 -3.42 14.21 -32.48
CA LEU A 114 -4.48 13.32 -32.96
C LEU A 114 -3.89 11.98 -33.39
N GLY A 115 -4.69 10.91 -33.28
CA GLY A 115 -4.29 9.60 -33.79
C GLY A 115 -5.15 8.46 -33.28
N ALA A 116 -5.06 7.31 -33.94
CA ALA A 116 -5.79 6.10 -33.55
C ALA A 116 -5.45 5.64 -32.12
N SER A 117 -6.32 4.83 -31.51
CA SER A 117 -5.97 4.18 -30.24
C SER A 117 -4.74 3.29 -30.42
N GLY A 118 -3.85 3.27 -29.42
CA GLY A 118 -2.61 2.49 -29.47
C GLY A 118 -1.47 3.06 -30.33
N CYS A 119 -1.63 4.22 -30.98
CA CYS A 119 -0.55 4.76 -31.85
C CYS A 119 0.65 5.36 -31.10
N GLY A 120 0.61 5.48 -29.77
CA GLY A 120 1.71 5.97 -28.94
C GLY A 120 1.53 7.34 -28.29
N LYS A 121 0.38 8.03 -28.46
CA LYS A 121 0.10 9.37 -27.87
C LYS A 121 0.39 9.45 -26.37
N THR A 122 -0.25 8.58 -25.58
CA THR A 122 -0.07 8.54 -24.12
C THR A 122 1.37 8.22 -23.72
N THR A 123 2.08 7.41 -24.53
CA THR A 123 3.51 7.14 -24.31
C THR A 123 4.35 8.40 -24.56
N LEU A 124 4.08 9.13 -25.64
CA LEU A 124 4.75 10.39 -25.95
C LEU A 124 4.51 11.42 -24.85
N LEU A 125 3.25 11.63 -24.44
CA LEU A 125 2.92 12.52 -23.33
C LEU A 125 3.62 12.10 -22.03
N SER A 126 3.65 10.81 -21.71
CA SER A 126 4.35 10.28 -20.54
C SER A 126 5.85 10.56 -20.56
N THR A 127 6.48 10.56 -21.74
CA THR A 127 7.90 10.92 -21.88
C THR A 127 8.13 12.43 -21.76
N ILE A 128 7.21 13.25 -22.25
CA ILE A 128 7.25 14.72 -22.10
C ILE A 128 7.12 15.11 -20.62
N VAL A 129 6.20 14.49 -19.88
CA VAL A 129 6.05 14.76 -18.44
C VAL A 129 7.10 14.04 -17.57
N GLY A 130 8.10 13.40 -18.17
CA GLY A 130 9.19 12.76 -17.42
C GLY A 130 8.77 11.56 -16.57
N ARG A 131 7.64 10.91 -16.88
CA ARG A 131 7.21 9.64 -16.26
C ARG A 131 7.93 8.44 -16.84
N ARG A 132 8.35 8.52 -18.10
CA ARG A 132 9.10 7.47 -18.80
C ARG A 132 10.27 8.09 -19.54
N TYR A 133 11.38 7.36 -19.63
CA TYR A 133 12.52 7.75 -20.45
C TYR A 133 12.40 7.17 -21.85
N LEU A 134 12.88 7.90 -22.85
CA LEU A 134 13.10 7.38 -24.19
C LEU A 134 14.25 6.37 -24.19
N ASP A 135 14.23 5.42 -25.13
CA ASP A 135 15.36 4.51 -25.33
C ASP A 135 16.46 5.19 -26.16
N SER A 136 16.08 6.08 -27.09
CA SER A 136 16.96 6.96 -27.85
C SER A 136 16.24 8.26 -28.24
N GLY A 137 16.99 9.32 -28.51
CA GLY A 137 16.49 10.66 -28.86
C GLY A 137 16.51 11.64 -27.70
N GLU A 138 16.03 12.86 -27.95
CA GLU A 138 16.04 13.95 -26.96
C GLU A 138 14.67 14.63 -26.84
N ILE A 139 14.32 15.00 -25.60
CA ILE A 139 13.12 15.79 -25.30
C ILE A 139 13.56 17.02 -24.49
N PHE A 140 13.08 18.18 -24.92
CA PHE A 140 13.21 19.44 -24.20
C PHE A 140 11.81 19.98 -23.90
N VAL A 141 11.57 20.34 -22.64
CA VAL A 141 10.33 20.94 -22.14
C VAL A 141 10.71 22.26 -21.48
N LEU A 142 10.07 23.36 -21.88
CA LEU A 142 10.31 24.72 -21.39
C LEU A 142 11.80 25.14 -21.32
N GLY A 143 12.64 24.58 -22.19
CA GLY A 143 14.08 24.86 -22.29
C GLY A 143 15.01 23.87 -21.58
N GLY A 144 14.51 22.83 -20.90
CA GLY A 144 15.34 21.80 -20.23
C GLY A 144 14.88 20.38 -20.52
N LYS A 145 15.72 19.37 -20.23
CA LYS A 145 15.32 17.95 -20.35
C LYS A 145 14.40 17.56 -19.18
N PRO A 146 13.33 16.79 -19.37
CA PRO A 146 12.46 16.33 -18.28
C PRO A 146 13.25 15.76 -17.10
N GLY A 147 12.94 16.18 -15.88
CA GLY A 147 13.67 15.82 -14.66
C GLY A 147 14.82 16.76 -14.30
N THR A 148 15.19 17.71 -15.16
CA THR A 148 16.17 18.76 -14.83
C THR A 148 15.50 19.99 -14.23
N ARG A 149 16.23 20.82 -13.47
CA ARG A 149 15.68 22.05 -12.87
C ARG A 149 15.10 23.03 -13.92
N GLY A 150 15.63 23.00 -15.15
CA GLY A 150 15.19 23.86 -16.24
C GLY A 150 13.88 23.43 -16.93
N SER A 151 13.45 22.16 -16.80
CA SER A 151 12.31 21.65 -17.59
C SER A 151 10.93 21.99 -17.07
N GLY A 152 10.82 22.52 -15.85
CA GLY A 152 9.53 22.76 -15.18
C GLY A 152 8.77 21.50 -14.79
N VAL A 153 9.22 20.32 -15.25
CA VAL A 153 8.70 18.99 -14.91
C VAL A 153 9.81 18.14 -14.27
N PRO A 154 9.56 17.55 -13.09
CA PRO A 154 8.33 17.67 -12.29
C PRO A 154 8.22 19.04 -11.60
N GLY A 155 7.00 19.57 -11.44
CA GLY A 155 6.79 20.85 -10.77
C GLY A 155 5.56 21.65 -11.22
N LYS A 156 5.41 22.85 -10.66
CA LYS A 156 4.23 23.73 -10.86
C LYS A 156 4.17 24.43 -12.22
N ARG A 157 5.24 24.45 -13.02
CA ARG A 157 5.22 25.14 -14.34
C ARG A 157 4.39 24.39 -15.38
N VAL A 158 4.08 23.12 -15.12
CA VAL A 158 3.31 22.26 -16.01
C VAL A 158 2.05 21.77 -15.32
N GLY A 159 0.91 21.90 -15.98
CA GLY A 159 -0.34 21.23 -15.58
C GLY A 159 -0.53 19.99 -16.42
N TYR A 160 -0.80 18.85 -15.76
CA TYR A 160 -1.00 17.58 -16.44
C TYR A 160 -2.33 16.95 -16.03
N MET A 161 -3.14 16.63 -17.03
CA MET A 161 -4.35 15.83 -16.87
C MET A 161 -4.13 14.47 -17.56
N PRO A 162 -4.01 13.37 -16.80
CA PRO A 162 -3.90 12.03 -17.37
C PRO A 162 -5.23 11.55 -17.96
N GLN A 163 -5.17 10.50 -18.80
CA GLN A 163 -6.34 9.84 -19.39
C GLN A 163 -7.21 9.15 -18.32
N GLU A 164 -6.54 8.51 -17.35
CA GLU A 164 -7.17 8.01 -16.12
C GLU A 164 -7.57 9.19 -15.24
N ILE A 165 -8.66 9.05 -14.49
CA ILE A 165 -9.19 10.15 -13.67
C ILE A 165 -8.19 10.61 -12.61
N ALA A 166 -7.48 9.65 -11.98
CA ALA A 166 -6.42 9.90 -10.99
C ALA A 166 -6.85 10.92 -9.91
N LEU A 167 -7.99 10.67 -9.26
CA LEU A 167 -8.55 11.45 -8.15
C LEU A 167 -8.87 10.52 -6.96
N TYR A 168 -8.76 11.04 -5.74
CA TYR A 168 -9.13 10.32 -4.52
C TYR A 168 -10.66 10.28 -4.38
N GLY A 169 -11.26 9.09 -4.43
CA GLY A 169 -12.72 8.93 -4.40
C GLY A 169 -13.35 9.37 -3.07
N GLU A 170 -12.63 9.24 -1.97
CA GLU A 170 -13.08 9.58 -0.62
C GLU A 170 -13.07 11.09 -0.33
N PHE A 171 -12.51 11.91 -1.22
CA PHE A 171 -12.40 13.36 -1.03
C PHE A 171 -13.59 14.10 -1.61
N SER A 172 -13.90 15.27 -1.07
CA SER A 172 -14.78 16.24 -1.73
C SER A 172 -14.04 16.95 -2.86
N ILE A 173 -14.79 17.65 -3.74
CA ILE A 173 -14.19 18.50 -4.76
C ILE A 173 -13.29 19.56 -4.10
N GLN A 174 -13.77 20.19 -3.03
CA GLN A 174 -13.01 21.19 -2.27
C GLN A 174 -11.70 20.62 -1.71
N GLU A 175 -11.73 19.44 -1.09
CA GLU A 175 -10.53 18.81 -0.50
C GLU A 175 -9.54 18.35 -1.57
N THR A 176 -10.05 17.84 -2.69
CA THR A 176 -9.23 17.53 -3.86
C THR A 176 -8.50 18.78 -4.32
N MET A 177 -9.19 19.92 -4.38
CA MET A 177 -8.58 21.17 -4.78
C MET A 177 -7.54 21.67 -3.77
N MET A 178 -7.84 21.61 -2.46
CA MET A 178 -6.89 21.95 -1.41
C MET A 178 -5.63 21.08 -1.46
N TYR A 179 -5.79 19.77 -1.65
CA TYR A 179 -4.67 18.84 -1.74
C TYR A 179 -3.70 19.18 -2.88
N PHE A 180 -4.21 19.29 -4.11
CA PHE A 180 -3.36 19.62 -5.26
C PHE A 180 -2.83 21.06 -5.20
N GLY A 181 -3.65 22.02 -4.75
CA GLY A 181 -3.24 23.40 -4.55
C GLY A 181 -2.04 23.53 -3.60
N TRP A 182 -2.07 22.83 -2.45
CA TRP A 182 -0.93 22.81 -1.52
C TRP A 182 0.31 22.12 -2.09
N ILE A 183 0.15 21.10 -2.95
CA ILE A 183 1.28 20.48 -3.66
C ILE A 183 1.95 21.48 -4.61
N PHE A 184 1.16 22.27 -5.33
CA PHE A 184 1.65 23.33 -6.22
C PHE A 184 2.17 24.57 -5.48
N GLY A 185 1.94 24.64 -4.16
CA GLY A 185 2.42 25.71 -3.29
C GLY A 185 1.53 26.94 -3.26
N MET A 186 0.24 26.79 -3.59
CA MET A 186 -0.76 27.86 -3.51
C MET A 186 -1.24 28.07 -2.07
N GLU A 187 -1.66 29.29 -1.76
CA GLU A 187 -2.28 29.60 -0.47
C GLU A 187 -3.75 29.15 -0.43
N THR A 188 -4.26 28.81 0.76
CA THR A 188 -5.65 28.34 0.91
C THR A 188 -6.68 29.35 0.40
N LYS A 189 -6.44 30.66 0.53
CA LYS A 189 -7.33 31.70 0.02
C LYS A 189 -7.37 31.69 -1.51
N GLU A 190 -6.21 31.67 -2.14
CA GLU A 190 -6.06 31.58 -3.60
C GLU A 190 -6.73 30.32 -4.17
N ILE A 191 -6.58 29.19 -3.47
CA ILE A 191 -7.22 27.92 -3.86
C ILE A 191 -8.75 28.05 -3.85
N LEU A 192 -9.34 28.69 -2.84
CA LEU A 192 -10.79 28.86 -2.73
C LEU A 192 -11.34 29.81 -3.80
N GLU A 193 -10.63 30.91 -4.10
CA GLU A 193 -10.99 31.82 -5.19
C GLU A 193 -10.94 31.13 -6.55
N ARG A 194 -9.86 30.38 -6.82
CA ARG A 194 -9.73 29.58 -8.05
C ARG A 194 -10.77 28.47 -8.13
N LEU A 195 -11.10 27.83 -7.01
CA LEU A 195 -12.16 26.83 -6.93
C LEU A 195 -13.51 27.42 -7.36
N GLN A 196 -13.90 28.58 -6.84
CA GLN A 196 -15.18 29.22 -7.20
C GLN A 196 -15.26 29.52 -8.71
N PHE A 197 -14.19 30.06 -9.29
CA PHE A 197 -14.10 30.26 -10.73
C PHE A 197 -14.28 28.94 -11.51
N LEU A 198 -13.55 27.89 -11.12
CA LEU A 198 -13.58 26.59 -11.80
C LEU A 198 -14.92 25.86 -11.65
N LEU A 199 -15.60 26.00 -10.50
CA LEU A 199 -16.92 25.43 -10.28
C LEU A 199 -17.93 26.00 -11.28
N ASN A 200 -17.93 27.32 -11.47
CA ASN A 200 -18.82 28.00 -12.39
C ASN A 200 -18.45 27.73 -13.86
N PHE A 201 -17.16 27.77 -14.19
CA PHE A 201 -16.66 27.58 -15.55
C PHE A 201 -16.91 26.16 -16.08
N LEU A 202 -16.69 25.14 -15.25
CA LEU A 202 -16.82 23.73 -15.63
C LEU A 202 -18.16 23.11 -15.23
N ASP A 203 -19.11 23.92 -14.75
CA ASP A 203 -20.43 23.47 -14.30
C ASP A 203 -20.31 22.28 -13.32
N LEU A 204 -19.47 22.44 -12.31
CA LEU A 204 -19.24 21.40 -11.31
C LEU A 204 -20.35 21.45 -10.24
N PRO A 205 -20.75 20.29 -9.68
CA PRO A 205 -21.69 20.28 -8.57
C PRO A 205 -21.07 20.91 -7.31
N SER A 206 -21.87 21.02 -6.25
CA SER A 206 -21.43 21.58 -4.97
C SER A 206 -20.04 21.09 -4.52
N GLU A 207 -19.21 22.02 -4.08
CA GLU A 207 -17.82 21.80 -3.64
C GLU A 207 -17.68 20.70 -2.55
N LYS A 208 -18.73 20.48 -1.76
CA LYS A 208 -18.76 19.49 -0.66
C LYS A 208 -19.06 18.07 -1.13
N ARG A 209 -19.46 17.87 -2.38
CA ARG A 209 -19.82 16.55 -2.93
C ARG A 209 -18.56 15.69 -3.06
N LEU A 210 -18.66 14.42 -2.68
CA LEU A 210 -17.57 13.45 -2.78
C LEU A 210 -17.31 13.03 -4.22
N VAL A 211 -16.04 12.85 -4.59
CA VAL A 211 -15.59 12.46 -5.93
C VAL A 211 -16.18 11.11 -6.35
N LYS A 212 -16.25 10.13 -5.45
CA LYS A 212 -16.86 8.82 -5.74
C LYS A 212 -18.35 8.88 -6.09
N ASN A 213 -19.05 9.96 -5.72
CA ASN A 213 -20.49 10.15 -5.99
C ASN A 213 -20.75 11.01 -7.25
N LEU A 214 -19.70 11.33 -8.01
CA LEU A 214 -19.77 12.09 -9.26
C LEU A 214 -19.93 11.14 -10.45
N SER A 215 -20.59 11.60 -11.52
CA SER A 215 -20.57 10.87 -12.80
C SER A 215 -19.17 10.86 -13.41
N GLY A 216 -18.85 9.91 -14.30
CA GLY A 216 -17.54 9.85 -14.95
C GLY A 216 -17.16 11.16 -15.69
N GLY A 217 -18.13 11.81 -16.33
CA GLY A 217 -17.95 13.13 -16.93
C GLY A 217 -17.64 14.22 -15.90
N GLN A 218 -18.36 14.26 -14.77
CA GLN A 218 -18.08 15.18 -13.67
C GLN A 218 -16.69 14.95 -13.06
N GLN A 219 -16.28 13.70 -12.85
CA GLN A 219 -14.94 13.37 -12.36
C GLN A 219 -13.85 13.83 -13.34
N ARG A 220 -14.08 13.67 -14.65
CA ARG A 220 -13.17 14.18 -15.68
C ARG A 220 -13.06 15.71 -15.64
N ARG A 221 -14.18 16.42 -15.48
CA ARG A 221 -14.19 17.88 -15.29
C ARG A 221 -13.44 18.31 -14.02
N VAL A 222 -13.56 17.59 -12.90
CA VAL A 222 -12.76 17.85 -11.69
C VAL A 222 -11.27 17.61 -11.94
N SER A 223 -10.91 16.53 -12.65
CA SER A 223 -9.51 16.25 -13.01
C SER A 223 -8.93 17.36 -13.90
N PHE A 224 -9.72 17.89 -14.82
CA PHE A 224 -9.35 19.03 -15.65
C PHE A 224 -9.18 20.32 -14.84
N ALA A 225 -10.11 20.60 -13.93
CA ALA A 225 -10.04 21.75 -13.03
C ALA A 225 -8.75 21.75 -12.19
N VAL A 226 -8.32 20.59 -11.69
CA VAL A 226 -7.04 20.45 -10.96
C VAL A 226 -5.84 20.84 -11.83
N ALA A 227 -5.85 20.51 -13.13
CA ALA A 227 -4.74 20.85 -14.03
C ALA A 227 -4.69 22.36 -14.37
N LEU A 228 -5.82 23.07 -14.28
CA LEU A 228 -5.95 24.50 -14.55
C LEU A 228 -5.68 25.40 -13.32
N MET A 229 -5.79 24.84 -12.12
CA MET A 229 -5.89 25.63 -10.88
C MET A 229 -4.68 26.53 -10.61
N HIS A 230 -3.47 26.01 -10.79
CA HIS A 230 -2.21 26.70 -10.46
C HIS A 230 -1.64 27.52 -11.63
N ASP A 231 -2.44 27.73 -12.68
CA ASP A 231 -2.14 28.60 -13.82
C ASP A 231 -0.80 28.32 -14.54
N PRO A 232 -0.55 27.10 -15.03
CA PRO A 232 0.74 26.69 -15.58
C PRO A 232 1.10 27.37 -16.91
N GLU A 233 2.41 27.46 -17.18
CA GLU A 233 2.97 27.91 -18.48
C GLU A 233 2.70 26.89 -19.60
N LEU A 234 2.73 25.60 -19.27
CA LEU A 234 2.45 24.50 -20.19
C LEU A 234 1.35 23.61 -19.63
N LEU A 235 0.27 23.43 -20.38
CA LEU A 235 -0.84 22.58 -20.02
C LEU A 235 -0.87 21.36 -20.95
N ILE A 236 -0.86 20.15 -20.39
CA ILE A 236 -0.91 18.89 -21.13
C ILE A 236 -2.19 18.16 -20.72
N LEU A 237 -3.10 17.99 -21.69
CA LEU A 237 -4.42 17.46 -21.47
C LEU A 237 -4.62 16.19 -22.29
N ASP A 238 -4.75 15.05 -21.61
CA ASP A 238 -5.05 13.78 -22.27
C ASP A 238 -6.57 13.56 -22.31
N GLU A 239 -7.19 13.76 -23.48
CA GLU A 239 -8.62 13.56 -23.73
C GLU A 239 -9.58 14.32 -22.77
N PRO A 240 -9.44 15.64 -22.58
CA PRO A 240 -10.20 16.38 -21.56
C PRO A 240 -11.71 16.48 -21.83
N THR A 241 -12.15 16.36 -23.09
CA THR A 241 -13.53 16.60 -23.55
C THR A 241 -14.39 15.33 -23.71
N VAL A 242 -13.83 14.15 -23.40
CA VAL A 242 -14.55 12.87 -23.52
C VAL A 242 -15.69 12.80 -22.51
N GLY A 243 -16.91 12.53 -22.98
CA GLY A 243 -18.10 12.45 -22.13
C GLY A 243 -18.58 13.80 -21.59
N VAL A 244 -18.10 14.91 -22.15
CA VAL A 244 -18.59 16.28 -21.88
C VAL A 244 -19.64 16.66 -22.93
N ASP A 245 -20.64 17.45 -22.53
CA ASP A 245 -21.66 17.95 -23.45
C ASP A 245 -21.08 18.92 -24.50
N PRO A 246 -21.69 19.05 -25.70
CA PRO A 246 -21.14 19.87 -26.77
C PRO A 246 -20.99 21.36 -26.45
N LEU A 247 -21.89 21.93 -25.64
CA LEU A 247 -21.86 23.36 -25.30
C LEU A 247 -20.69 23.66 -24.35
N LEU A 248 -20.53 22.85 -23.31
CA LEU A 248 -19.42 22.98 -22.38
C LEU A 248 -18.08 22.67 -23.05
N ARG A 249 -18.02 21.69 -23.94
CA ARG A 249 -16.85 21.44 -24.79
C ARG A 249 -16.45 22.71 -25.55
N GLN A 250 -17.39 23.39 -26.20
CA GLN A 250 -17.11 24.64 -26.90
C GLN A 250 -16.64 25.75 -25.94
N SER A 251 -17.25 25.86 -24.76
CA SER A 251 -16.80 26.79 -23.71
C SER A 251 -15.35 26.52 -23.27
N ILE A 252 -14.99 25.24 -23.08
CA ILE A 252 -13.64 24.81 -22.75
C ILE A 252 -12.65 25.21 -23.84
N TRP A 253 -12.95 24.92 -25.11
CA TRP A 253 -12.09 25.31 -26.23
C TRP A 253 -11.93 26.83 -26.34
N ASN A 254 -13.02 27.58 -26.21
CA ASN A 254 -12.99 29.05 -26.20
C ASN A 254 -12.08 29.59 -25.09
N HIS A 255 -12.12 28.99 -23.90
CA HIS A 255 -11.24 29.35 -22.80
C HIS A 255 -9.78 29.02 -23.09
N LEU A 256 -9.48 27.83 -23.61
CA LEU A 256 -8.11 27.43 -24.00
C LEU A 256 -7.53 28.38 -25.07
N VAL A 257 -8.35 28.78 -26.05
CA VAL A 257 -7.98 29.78 -27.06
C VAL A 257 -7.75 31.13 -26.41
N HIS A 258 -8.60 31.55 -25.47
CA HIS A 258 -8.44 32.81 -24.77
C HIS A 258 -7.14 32.89 -23.95
N ILE A 259 -6.80 31.85 -23.19
CA ILE A 259 -5.59 31.86 -22.34
C ILE A 259 -4.29 31.75 -23.15
N THR A 260 -4.35 31.22 -24.37
CA THR A 260 -3.17 31.11 -25.26
C THR A 260 -2.94 32.39 -26.08
N LYS A 261 -3.98 33.20 -26.35
CA LYS A 261 -3.86 34.48 -27.09
C LYS A 261 -2.86 35.47 -26.50
N ALA A 262 -2.68 35.48 -25.18
CA ALA A 262 -1.70 36.33 -24.51
C ALA A 262 -0.23 35.90 -24.77
N GLY A 263 0.00 34.75 -25.42
CA GLY A 263 1.32 34.22 -25.75
C GLY A 263 2.09 33.61 -24.57
N GLN A 264 1.54 33.71 -23.35
CA GLN A 264 2.21 33.25 -22.13
C GLN A 264 2.01 31.75 -21.84
N LYS A 265 0.93 31.15 -22.35
CA LYS A 265 0.56 29.76 -22.04
C LYS A 265 0.54 28.91 -23.30
N THR A 266 0.98 27.67 -23.16
CA THR A 266 1.01 26.68 -24.23
C THR A 266 0.16 25.49 -23.84
N VAL A 267 -0.63 24.96 -24.77
CA VAL A 267 -1.54 23.83 -24.49
C VAL A 267 -1.24 22.70 -25.46
N ILE A 268 -1.03 21.49 -24.94
CA ILE A 268 -1.00 20.25 -25.70
C ILE A 268 -2.27 19.49 -25.33
N ILE A 269 -3.09 19.16 -26.32
CA ILE A 269 -4.35 18.44 -26.12
C ILE A 269 -4.39 17.21 -27.02
N THR A 270 -4.71 16.06 -26.46
CA THR A 270 -5.13 14.89 -27.25
C THR A 270 -6.64 14.84 -27.28
N THR A 271 -7.19 14.45 -28.42
CA THR A 271 -8.63 14.22 -28.56
C THR A 271 -8.89 13.09 -29.54
N HIS A 272 -9.95 12.34 -29.28
CA HIS A 272 -10.49 11.35 -30.21
C HIS A 272 -11.48 11.97 -31.20
N TYR A 273 -11.99 13.16 -30.91
CA TYR A 273 -12.86 13.91 -31.81
C TYR A 273 -11.98 14.79 -32.70
N ILE A 274 -11.58 14.25 -33.86
CA ILE A 274 -10.63 14.89 -34.78
C ILE A 274 -11.04 16.33 -35.13
N GLU A 275 -12.34 16.56 -35.33
CA GLU A 275 -12.86 17.87 -35.71
C GLU A 275 -12.75 18.93 -34.59
N GLU A 276 -12.61 18.54 -33.31
CA GLU A 276 -12.35 19.49 -32.22
C GLU A 276 -11.00 20.20 -32.40
N ALA A 277 -10.01 19.49 -32.94
CA ALA A 277 -8.67 20.03 -33.14
C ALA A 277 -8.60 21.06 -34.28
N ARG A 278 -9.70 21.33 -35.00
CA ARG A 278 -9.79 22.43 -35.96
C ARG A 278 -9.56 23.80 -35.32
N GLN A 279 -9.84 23.93 -34.02
CA GLN A 279 -9.60 25.15 -33.24
C GLN A 279 -8.14 25.27 -32.75
N ALA A 280 -7.30 24.24 -32.96
CA ALA A 280 -5.90 24.28 -32.60
C ALA A 280 -5.08 25.10 -33.61
N HIS A 281 -3.96 25.64 -33.13
CA HIS A 281 -3.04 26.42 -33.98
C HIS A 281 -2.19 25.49 -34.86
N THR A 282 -1.81 24.34 -34.29
CA THR A 282 -1.02 23.30 -34.94
C THR A 282 -1.60 21.95 -34.57
N ILE A 283 -1.66 21.01 -35.52
CA ILE A 283 -2.07 19.64 -35.26
C ILE A 283 -0.99 18.66 -35.69
N GLY A 284 -0.74 17.67 -34.84
CA GLY A 284 0.12 16.52 -35.11
C GLY A 284 -0.74 15.29 -35.34
N LEU A 285 -0.67 14.69 -36.54
CA LEU A 285 -1.41 13.47 -36.89
C LEU A 285 -0.50 12.24 -36.70
N MET A 286 -0.79 11.38 -35.74
CA MET A 286 0.06 10.26 -35.35
C MET A 286 -0.55 8.89 -35.68
N ARG A 287 0.25 7.99 -36.27
CA ARG A 287 -0.13 6.59 -36.54
C ARG A 287 1.08 5.66 -36.45
N SER A 288 0.91 4.52 -35.78
CA SER A 288 1.93 3.47 -35.62
C SER A 288 3.31 4.00 -35.17
N GLY A 289 3.34 4.89 -34.18
CA GLY A 289 4.59 5.44 -33.66
C GLY A 289 5.25 6.55 -34.49
N HIS A 290 4.64 6.94 -35.61
CA HIS A 290 5.13 7.99 -36.50
C HIS A 290 4.18 9.20 -36.55
N LEU A 291 4.77 10.39 -36.78
CA LEU A 291 4.01 11.61 -37.07
C LEU A 291 3.85 11.72 -38.60
N LEU A 292 2.60 11.66 -39.09
CA LEU A 292 2.25 11.70 -40.50
C LEU A 292 2.31 13.11 -41.08
N ALA A 293 1.88 14.08 -40.28
CA ALA A 293 1.88 15.49 -40.62
C ALA A 293 1.87 16.33 -39.33
N GLU A 294 2.50 17.50 -39.39
CA GLU A 294 2.56 18.48 -38.31
C GLU A 294 2.43 19.88 -38.92
N GLU A 295 1.20 20.42 -38.94
CA GLU A 295 0.92 21.72 -39.57
C GLU A 295 -0.37 22.34 -39.01
N SER A 296 -0.67 23.58 -39.39
CA SER A 296 -1.97 24.18 -39.03
C SER A 296 -3.16 23.46 -39.72
N PRO A 297 -4.34 23.36 -39.07
CA PRO A 297 -5.51 22.72 -39.66
C PRO A 297 -5.91 23.28 -41.03
N SER A 298 -5.89 24.61 -41.19
CA SER A 298 -6.24 25.29 -42.44
C SER A 298 -5.29 24.94 -43.58
N VAL A 299 -3.99 24.85 -43.29
CA VAL A 299 -2.96 24.47 -44.26
C VAL A 299 -3.15 23.02 -44.69
N LEU A 300 -3.38 22.10 -43.74
CA LEU A 300 -3.61 20.68 -44.07
C LEU A 300 -4.85 20.46 -44.94
N LEU A 301 -5.96 21.14 -44.64
CA LEU A 301 -7.16 21.08 -45.48
C LEU A 301 -6.89 21.59 -46.90
N SER A 302 -6.11 22.67 -47.04
CA SER A 302 -5.75 23.25 -48.34
C SER A 302 -4.81 22.36 -49.17
N ILE A 303 -3.77 21.78 -48.53
CA ILE A 303 -2.78 20.92 -49.18
C ILE A 303 -3.45 19.64 -49.71
N TYR A 304 -4.29 19.01 -48.90
CA TYR A 304 -4.91 17.73 -49.24
C TYR A 304 -6.24 17.86 -49.99
N LYS A 305 -6.77 19.08 -50.12
CA LYS A 305 -8.05 19.44 -50.75
C LYS A 305 -9.23 18.64 -50.16
N CYS A 306 -9.38 18.72 -48.84
CA CYS A 306 -10.41 18.02 -48.08
C CYS A 306 -11.31 19.01 -47.33
N ILE A 307 -12.52 18.57 -46.98
CA ILE A 307 -13.50 19.42 -46.26
C ILE A 307 -13.37 19.24 -44.74
N SER A 308 -13.01 18.04 -44.29
CA SER A 308 -12.82 17.68 -42.89
C SER A 308 -11.39 17.19 -42.59
N LEU A 309 -10.97 17.33 -41.34
CA LEU A 309 -9.67 16.82 -40.89
C LEU A 309 -9.62 15.28 -40.88
N GLU A 310 -10.79 14.63 -40.74
CA GLU A 310 -10.93 13.18 -40.80
C GLU A 310 -10.56 12.62 -42.18
N GLU A 311 -10.99 13.29 -43.25
CA GLU A 311 -10.61 12.91 -44.62
C GLU A 311 -9.11 13.05 -44.86
N VAL A 312 -8.49 14.13 -44.34
CA VAL A 312 -7.03 14.33 -44.41
C VAL A 312 -6.31 13.18 -43.69
N PHE A 313 -6.76 12.84 -42.48
CA PHE A 313 -6.17 11.74 -41.71
C PHE A 313 -6.31 10.39 -42.43
N LEU A 314 -7.47 10.13 -43.04
CA LEU A 314 -7.70 8.91 -43.82
C LEU A 314 -6.79 8.83 -45.06
N LYS A 315 -6.63 9.95 -45.78
CA LYS A 315 -5.77 10.03 -46.96
C LYS A 315 -4.30 9.79 -46.61
N LEU A 316 -3.80 10.47 -45.57
CA LEU A 316 -2.45 10.26 -45.04
C LEU A 316 -2.24 8.82 -44.56
N SER A 317 -3.25 8.25 -43.90
CA SER A 317 -3.22 6.86 -43.45
C SER A 317 -3.09 5.88 -44.63
N ARG A 318 -3.86 6.07 -45.71
CA ARG A 318 -3.76 5.23 -46.91
C ARG A 318 -2.39 5.33 -47.57
N ILE A 319 -1.83 6.53 -47.66
CA ILE A 319 -0.49 6.76 -48.22
C ILE A 319 0.59 6.02 -47.41
N GLN A 320 0.48 6.05 -46.08
CA GLN A 320 1.40 5.30 -45.21
C GLN A 320 1.28 3.78 -45.42
N SER A 321 0.06 3.24 -45.48
CA SER A 321 -0.17 1.81 -45.72
C SER A 321 0.37 1.37 -47.08
N GLN A 322 0.17 2.17 -48.13
CA GLN A 322 0.70 1.86 -49.46
C GLN A 322 2.23 1.91 -49.51
N LYS A 323 2.88 2.83 -48.79
CA LYS A 323 4.35 2.85 -48.66
C LYS A 323 4.92 1.65 -47.89
N GLY A 324 4.12 0.99 -47.05
CA GLY A 324 4.50 -0.23 -46.34
C GLY A 324 4.39 -1.52 -47.17
N ASP A 325 3.51 -1.54 -48.19
CA ASP A 325 3.23 -2.72 -49.03
C ASP A 325 4.00 -2.77 -50.37
N VAL A 326 4.91 -1.82 -50.66
CA VAL A 326 5.64 -1.80 -51.95
C VAL A 326 6.78 -2.84 -52.03
N THR A 327 7.07 -3.59 -50.97
CA THR A 327 7.93 -4.78 -51.06
C THR A 327 7.07 -6.03 -51.31
N HIS A 328 6.94 -6.38 -52.59
CA HIS A 328 6.28 -7.56 -53.18
C HIS A 328 4.78 -7.47 -53.48
N VAL A 329 4.44 -6.78 -54.58
CA VAL A 329 3.27 -7.14 -55.38
C VAL A 329 3.74 -7.91 -56.62
N ASN A 330 3.74 -9.24 -56.53
CA ASN A 330 3.90 -10.10 -57.71
C ASN A 330 2.57 -10.13 -58.47
N PHE A 331 2.53 -9.44 -59.60
CA PHE A 331 1.41 -9.42 -60.53
C PHE A 331 1.39 -10.72 -61.34
N SER A 332 0.84 -11.80 -60.79
CA SER A 332 0.47 -12.98 -61.57
C SER A 332 -0.51 -13.89 -60.83
N LYS A 333 -1.81 -13.63 -60.96
CA LYS A 333 -2.77 -14.60 -61.51
C LYS A 333 -4.16 -13.98 -61.60
N MET A 334 -4.70 -14.12 -62.80
CA MET A 334 -6.05 -13.79 -63.21
C MET A 334 -6.90 -15.03 -62.94
N ASP A 335 -7.95 -14.94 -62.14
CA ASP A 335 -9.05 -15.92 -62.13
C ASP A 335 -10.39 -15.23 -61.83
N LYS A 336 -11.43 -15.75 -62.50
CA LYS A 336 -12.76 -15.19 -62.78
C LYS A 336 -13.75 -15.25 -61.58
N PRO A 337 -14.92 -14.58 -61.69
CA PRO A 337 -15.78 -14.26 -60.55
C PRO A 337 -16.85 -15.32 -60.25
N SER A 338 -17.27 -15.42 -58.98
CA SER A 338 -18.47 -16.15 -58.57
C SER A 338 -19.34 -15.32 -57.60
N SER A 339 -20.42 -14.79 -58.16
CA SER A 339 -21.81 -14.68 -57.67
C SER A 339 -22.15 -14.64 -56.16
N SER A 340 -22.79 -13.52 -55.78
CA SER A 340 -24.05 -13.33 -55.00
C SER A 340 -24.27 -14.02 -53.65
N GLN A 341 -24.48 -13.22 -52.59
CA GLN A 341 -25.76 -13.14 -51.84
C GLN A 341 -25.82 -11.89 -50.92
N GLU A 342 -27.04 -11.37 -50.75
CA GLU A 342 -27.42 -10.16 -50.01
C GLU A 342 -27.45 -10.34 -48.48
N GLY A 343 -27.25 -9.23 -47.76
CA GLY A 343 -28.03 -8.88 -46.56
C GLY A 343 -27.48 -9.24 -45.16
N GLY A 344 -27.24 -8.20 -44.33
CA GLY A 344 -27.46 -8.31 -42.88
C GLY A 344 -26.27 -8.14 -41.92
N VAL A 345 -26.00 -6.88 -41.53
CA VAL A 345 -25.78 -6.35 -40.16
C VAL A 345 -24.89 -7.12 -39.15
N VAL A 346 -23.75 -6.47 -38.83
CA VAL A 346 -23.04 -6.33 -37.53
C VAL A 346 -22.42 -7.58 -36.88
N GLY A 347 -21.08 -7.53 -36.78
CA GLY A 347 -20.28 -8.34 -35.87
C GLY A 347 -18.82 -8.48 -36.30
N LEU A 348 -18.04 -7.39 -36.29
CA LEU A 348 -16.60 -7.49 -36.58
C LEU A 348 -15.82 -7.89 -35.33
N ASN A 349 -15.76 -9.21 -35.11
CA ASN A 349 -14.66 -9.83 -34.37
C ASN A 349 -13.38 -9.69 -35.21
N PHE A 350 -12.43 -8.89 -34.72
CA PHE A 350 -11.12 -8.75 -35.35
C PHE A 350 -10.29 -10.00 -35.04
N HIS A 351 -10.16 -10.88 -36.04
CA HIS A 351 -9.28 -12.04 -36.00
C HIS A 351 -7.83 -11.55 -36.04
N GLN A 352 -7.06 -11.93 -35.03
CA GLN A 352 -5.64 -11.61 -34.89
C GLN A 352 -4.83 -12.49 -35.86
N SER A 353 -4.41 -11.91 -36.99
CA SER A 353 -3.50 -12.57 -37.92
C SER A 353 -2.10 -12.59 -37.33
N LYS A 354 -1.63 -13.82 -37.11
CA LYS A 354 -0.26 -14.20 -36.74
C LYS A 354 0.62 -14.05 -37.97
N GLU A 355 1.50 -13.05 -38.02
CA GLU A 355 2.55 -13.01 -39.05
C GLU A 355 3.79 -13.77 -38.59
N VAL A 356 4.30 -14.58 -39.52
CA VAL A 356 5.45 -15.48 -39.42
C VAL A 356 6.70 -14.65 -39.72
N LEU A 357 7.64 -14.63 -38.76
CA LEU A 357 8.97 -14.03 -38.95
C LEU A 357 9.83 -14.95 -39.82
N ILE A 358 10.14 -14.50 -41.04
CA ILE A 358 11.28 -15.01 -41.83
C ILE A 358 12.47 -14.11 -41.53
N ASN A 359 13.58 -14.74 -41.13
CA ASN A 359 14.80 -14.10 -40.71
C ASN A 359 15.75 -14.05 -41.91
N ASP A 360 15.88 -12.90 -42.57
CA ASP A 360 16.91 -12.68 -43.59
C ASP A 360 17.98 -11.71 -43.11
N SER A 361 19.17 -12.29 -42.94
CA SER A 361 20.46 -11.62 -42.82
C SER A 361 20.96 -11.16 -44.18
N ASN A 362 21.55 -9.95 -44.19
CA ASN A 362 22.24 -9.24 -45.28
C ASN A 362 21.38 -8.28 -46.11
N GLY A 363 21.68 -6.99 -46.00
CA GLY A 363 21.14 -5.94 -46.86
C GLY A 363 21.78 -4.59 -46.63
N SER A 364 22.88 -4.33 -47.33
CA SER A 364 23.56 -3.05 -47.52
C SER A 364 22.63 -1.94 -48.03
N ILE A 365 22.77 -0.73 -47.49
CA ILE A 365 22.07 0.50 -47.93
C ILE A 365 22.95 1.27 -48.93
N TYR A 366 22.41 1.58 -50.11
CA TYR A 366 22.94 2.63 -50.99
C TYR A 366 22.26 3.96 -50.65
N THR A 367 23.06 4.99 -50.35
CA THR A 367 22.64 6.39 -50.32
C THR A 367 23.19 7.09 -51.57
N LEU A 368 22.31 7.68 -52.39
CA LEU A 368 22.72 8.66 -53.39
C LEU A 368 23.06 9.96 -52.65
N ASN A 369 24.29 10.46 -52.87
CA ASN A 369 24.94 11.64 -52.31
C ASN A 369 25.58 11.44 -50.93
N GLN A 370 26.85 11.03 -50.98
CA GLN A 370 27.81 11.05 -49.90
C GLN A 370 28.24 12.49 -49.58
N GLU A 371 28.04 12.93 -48.35
CA GLU A 371 29.10 13.59 -47.59
C GLU A 371 29.08 13.08 -46.12
N PRO A 372 30.23 12.83 -45.48
CA PRO A 372 30.27 12.29 -44.12
C PRO A 372 30.03 13.39 -43.08
N TYR A 373 29.05 13.21 -42.20
CA TYR A 373 28.87 14.04 -41.01
C TYR A 373 29.92 13.65 -39.94
N SER A 374 30.92 14.51 -39.74
CA SER A 374 31.81 14.50 -38.58
C SER A 374 31.26 15.41 -37.47
N PRO A 375 31.19 14.97 -36.20
CA PRO A 375 30.74 15.82 -35.11
C PRO A 375 31.74 16.98 -34.90
N PRO A 376 31.28 18.23 -34.66
CA PRO A 376 32.18 19.36 -34.47
C PRO A 376 32.95 19.22 -33.15
N PRO A 377 34.25 19.61 -33.11
CA PRO A 377 35.00 19.62 -31.87
C PRO A 377 34.48 20.72 -30.94
N ALA A 378 34.50 20.44 -29.64
CA ALA A 378 34.11 21.36 -28.59
C ALA A 378 34.89 22.68 -28.70
N ARG A 379 34.21 23.78 -29.05
CA ARG A 379 34.75 25.13 -28.90
C ARG A 379 34.76 25.49 -27.43
N ARG A 380 35.96 25.49 -26.86
CA ARG A 380 36.30 26.09 -25.57
C ARG A 380 36.25 27.61 -25.75
N ASN A 381 35.11 28.25 -25.44
CA ASN A 381 35.05 29.70 -25.35
C ASN A 381 35.70 30.11 -24.02
N ASN A 382 36.93 30.62 -24.11
CA ASN A 382 37.54 31.41 -23.06
C ASN A 382 37.02 32.85 -23.22
N ASN A 383 36.00 33.24 -22.45
CA ASN A 383 35.71 34.63 -22.14
C ASN A 383 35.62 34.77 -20.62
N PRO A 384 36.37 35.67 -19.95
CA PRO A 384 36.59 35.60 -18.50
C PRO A 384 35.55 36.31 -17.62
N ASN A 385 34.37 36.71 -18.12
CA ASN A 385 33.52 37.70 -17.41
C ASN A 385 32.07 37.29 -17.10
N ASP A 386 31.71 36.01 -17.15
CA ASP A 386 30.39 35.54 -16.67
C ASP A 386 30.55 34.81 -15.32
N GLU A 387 31.12 35.49 -14.32
CA GLU A 387 31.02 35.12 -12.90
C GLU A 387 29.71 35.69 -12.32
N GLU A 388 28.57 35.13 -12.71
CA GLU A 388 27.32 35.34 -11.96
C GLU A 388 27.17 34.21 -10.93
N SER A 389 27.79 34.46 -9.76
CA SER A 389 27.51 33.90 -8.44
C SER A 389 27.16 32.41 -8.37
N CYS A 390 28.19 31.57 -8.40
CA CYS A 390 28.17 30.17 -7.98
C CYS A 390 28.10 30.01 -6.44
N GLN A 391 27.31 30.85 -5.76
CA GLN A 391 27.09 30.79 -4.31
C GLN A 391 25.70 30.20 -3.94
N ASP A 392 24.75 30.14 -4.88
CA ASP A 392 23.39 29.62 -4.66
C ASP A 392 23.24 28.10 -4.89
N CYS A 393 24.30 27.44 -5.37
CA CYS A 393 24.28 26.00 -5.66
C CYS A 393 24.35 25.14 -4.39
N TYR A 394 25.03 25.62 -3.34
CA TYR A 394 25.12 24.92 -2.05
C TYR A 394 24.02 25.31 -1.06
N ALA A 395 23.46 26.51 -1.15
CA ALA A 395 22.39 26.96 -0.25
C ALA A 395 21.05 26.24 -0.49
N ASN A 396 20.81 25.72 -1.70
CA ASN A 396 19.52 25.12 -2.10
C ASN A 396 19.53 23.60 -2.28
N LEU A 397 20.67 22.92 -2.04
CA LEU A 397 20.69 21.46 -1.85
C LEU A 397 19.99 21.06 -0.53
N CYS A 398 19.87 22.01 0.40
CA CYS A 398 19.24 21.87 1.71
C CYS A 398 17.78 22.36 1.78
N ARG A 399 17.10 22.64 0.65
CA ARG A 399 15.64 22.88 0.69
C ARG A 399 14.89 21.55 0.59
N VAL A 400 15.14 20.71 1.60
CA VAL A 400 14.41 19.47 1.85
C VAL A 400 12.96 19.85 2.09
N THR A 401 12.12 19.61 1.07
CA THR A 401 10.65 19.59 1.13
C THR A 401 10.00 20.97 1.30
N SER A 402 8.93 21.24 0.53
CA SER A 402 8.06 22.36 0.90
C SER A 402 7.14 21.88 2.02
N ARG A 403 7.06 22.62 3.14
CA ARG A 403 6.12 22.32 4.24
C ARG A 403 4.69 22.08 3.73
N GLY A 404 4.30 22.75 2.64
CA GLY A 404 3.01 22.55 1.96
C GLY A 404 2.81 21.14 1.42
N LYS A 405 3.81 20.54 0.75
CA LYS A 405 3.71 19.18 0.17
C LYS A 405 3.55 18.12 1.25
N ILE A 406 4.40 18.15 2.29
CA ILE A 406 4.31 17.20 3.41
C ILE A 406 2.96 17.34 4.11
N ARG A 407 2.51 18.58 4.38
CA ARG A 407 1.20 18.83 4.97
C ARG A 407 0.09 18.24 4.10
N ALA A 408 0.11 18.47 2.79
CA ALA A 408 -0.89 17.94 1.87
C ALA A 408 -0.94 16.41 1.91
N LEU A 409 0.21 15.74 1.85
CA LEU A 409 0.30 14.27 1.90
C LEU A 409 -0.18 13.69 3.22
N LEU A 410 0.19 14.30 4.35
CA LEU A 410 -0.24 13.87 5.68
C LEU A 410 -1.74 14.08 5.88
N THR A 411 -2.26 15.26 5.54
CA THR A 411 -3.69 15.54 5.60
C THR A 411 -4.48 14.59 4.71
N LYS A 412 -3.95 14.27 3.52
CA LYS A 412 -4.56 13.29 2.61
C LYS A 412 -4.70 11.93 3.28
N ASN A 413 -3.58 11.37 3.77
CA ASN A 413 -3.58 10.04 4.40
C ASN A 413 -4.48 10.00 5.64
N MET A 414 -4.45 11.03 6.48
CA MET A 414 -5.29 11.12 7.68
C MET A 414 -6.79 11.22 7.35
N LEU A 415 -7.17 12.02 6.35
CA LEU A 415 -8.56 12.11 5.91
C LEU A 415 -9.07 10.77 5.37
N ARG A 416 -8.26 10.09 4.56
CA ARG A 416 -8.60 8.77 4.02
C ARG A 416 -8.81 7.75 5.13
N MET A 417 -7.95 7.77 6.15
CA MET A 417 -8.08 6.94 7.35
C MET A 417 -9.38 7.26 8.11
N TRP A 418 -9.66 8.53 8.39
CA TRP A 418 -10.80 8.93 9.19
C TRP A 418 -12.15 8.64 8.52
N ARG A 419 -12.23 8.74 7.19
CA ARG A 419 -13.49 8.48 6.45
C ARG A 419 -13.79 7.01 6.25
N ASN A 420 -12.77 6.15 6.32
CA ASN A 420 -12.93 4.71 6.23
C ASN A 420 -13.05 4.08 7.63
N VAL A 421 -13.97 4.61 8.45
CA VAL A 421 -14.17 4.22 9.86
C VAL A 421 -14.38 2.72 10.03
N GLY A 422 -15.17 2.08 9.15
CA GLY A 422 -15.44 0.63 9.25
C GLY A 422 -14.17 -0.21 9.10
N VAL A 423 -13.31 0.13 8.14
CA VAL A 423 -12.02 -0.55 7.94
C VAL A 423 -11.08 -0.26 9.11
N MET A 424 -11.04 0.97 9.60
CA MET A 424 -10.21 1.34 10.76
C MET A 424 -10.65 0.63 12.05
N LEU A 425 -11.95 0.56 12.32
CA LEU A 425 -12.48 -0.18 13.46
C LEU A 425 -12.08 -1.66 13.39
N PHE A 426 -12.19 -2.26 12.21
CA PHE A 426 -11.73 -3.63 11.99
C PHE A 426 -10.22 -3.79 12.23
N ILE A 427 -9.40 -2.87 11.72
CA ILE A 427 -7.94 -2.84 11.90
C ILE A 427 -7.53 -2.76 13.38
N PHE A 428 -8.29 -2.05 14.22
CA PHE A 428 -8.05 -1.99 15.67
C PHE A 428 -8.67 -3.16 16.45
N ALA A 429 -9.79 -3.72 15.98
CA ALA A 429 -10.45 -4.86 16.62
C ALA A 429 -9.72 -6.18 16.37
N LEU A 430 -9.11 -6.35 15.19
CA LEU A 430 -8.39 -7.56 14.80
C LEU A 430 -7.30 -7.97 15.81
N PRO A 431 -6.34 -7.11 16.22
CA PRO A 431 -5.31 -7.51 17.18
C PRO A 431 -5.89 -7.88 18.55
N VAL A 432 -6.93 -7.19 19.00
CA VAL A 432 -7.63 -7.51 20.26
C VAL A 432 -8.28 -8.90 20.17
N MET A 433 -8.98 -9.18 19.07
CA MET A 433 -9.57 -10.49 18.81
C MET A 433 -8.51 -11.59 18.76
N GLN A 434 -7.37 -11.34 18.10
CA GLN A 434 -6.25 -12.30 18.05
C GLN A 434 -5.69 -12.61 19.44
N VAL A 435 -5.48 -11.59 20.28
CA VAL A 435 -5.03 -11.75 21.66
C VAL A 435 -6.04 -12.54 22.50
N ILE A 436 -7.33 -12.18 22.42
CA ILE A 436 -8.38 -12.88 23.16
C ILE A 436 -8.44 -14.36 22.77
N LEU A 437 -8.46 -14.65 21.47
CA LEU A 437 -8.48 -16.03 20.98
C LEU A 437 -7.23 -16.79 21.41
N PHE A 438 -6.06 -16.15 21.36
CA PHE A 438 -4.81 -16.76 21.79
C PHE A 438 -4.84 -17.12 23.28
N CYS A 439 -5.14 -16.18 24.17
CA CYS A 439 -5.12 -16.41 25.62
C CYS A 439 -6.24 -17.34 26.10
N LEU A 440 -7.38 -17.41 25.40
CA LEU A 440 -8.45 -18.36 25.73
C LEU A 440 -8.16 -19.77 25.22
N ALA A 441 -7.44 -19.91 24.10
CA ALA A 441 -7.17 -21.21 23.49
C ALA A 441 -5.87 -21.86 23.99
N ILE A 442 -4.86 -21.09 24.40
CA ILE A 442 -3.51 -21.58 24.65
C ILE A 442 -3.06 -21.29 26.09
N GLY A 443 -2.62 -22.36 26.78
CA GLY A 443 -1.86 -22.29 28.02
C GLY A 443 -2.64 -22.49 29.32
N ARG A 444 -3.92 -22.90 29.24
CA ARG A 444 -4.65 -23.44 30.38
C ARG A 444 -4.44 -24.95 30.50
N ASP A 445 -4.42 -25.42 31.73
CA ASP A 445 -4.35 -26.83 32.07
C ASP A 445 -5.62 -27.58 31.59
N PRO A 446 -5.50 -28.73 30.88
CA PRO A 446 -6.63 -29.58 30.53
C PRO A 446 -7.41 -30.02 31.77
N GLN A 447 -8.74 -29.96 31.67
CA GLN A 447 -9.67 -30.37 32.73
C GLN A 447 -10.60 -31.47 32.20
N GLY A 448 -11.10 -32.30 33.10
CA GLY A 448 -12.04 -33.37 32.73
C GLY A 448 -11.35 -34.57 32.08
N LEU A 449 -10.10 -34.86 32.45
CA LEU A 449 -9.36 -35.99 31.91
C LEU A 449 -9.85 -37.29 32.55
N ASN A 450 -10.48 -38.17 31.79
CA ASN A 450 -10.91 -39.48 32.28
C ASN A 450 -9.70 -40.39 32.56
N LEU A 451 -9.64 -40.95 33.76
CA LEU A 451 -8.64 -41.93 34.19
C LEU A 451 -9.36 -43.20 34.64
N ALA A 452 -9.03 -44.33 34.02
CA ALA A 452 -9.55 -45.63 34.41
C ALA A 452 -8.82 -46.10 35.67
N ILE A 453 -9.55 -46.39 36.73
CA ILE A 453 -8.99 -46.79 38.02
C ILE A 453 -9.47 -48.19 38.36
N VAL A 454 -8.53 -49.05 38.71
CA VAL A 454 -8.80 -50.37 39.25
C VAL A 454 -8.15 -50.41 40.62
N ASN A 455 -8.96 -50.53 41.67
CA ASN A 455 -8.48 -50.65 43.03
C ASN A 455 -8.77 -52.06 43.55
N GLY A 456 -7.74 -52.91 43.58
CA GLY A 456 -7.86 -54.30 44.02
C GLY A 456 -8.23 -54.47 45.50
N GLU A 457 -8.05 -53.42 46.32
CA GLU A 457 -8.45 -53.45 47.74
C GLU A 457 -9.96 -53.27 47.94
N MET A 458 -10.71 -52.94 46.88
CA MET A 458 -12.12 -52.62 46.95
C MET A 458 -13.00 -53.67 46.30
N ASN A 459 -14.07 -54.04 47.00
CA ASN A 459 -15.08 -54.97 46.50
C ASN A 459 -16.19 -54.29 45.67
N ASN A 460 -16.36 -52.97 45.82
CA ASN A 460 -17.36 -52.16 45.10
C ASN A 460 -16.70 -50.99 44.36
N THR A 461 -17.17 -50.68 43.15
CA THR A 461 -16.53 -49.74 42.21
C THR A 461 -16.85 -48.26 42.44
N GLU A 462 -17.79 -47.87 43.32
CA GLU A 462 -18.33 -46.49 43.28
C GLU A 462 -17.94 -45.57 44.46
N THR A 463 -17.46 -46.09 45.59
CA THR A 463 -17.21 -45.25 46.79
C THR A 463 -15.89 -45.59 47.49
N CYS A 464 -14.88 -44.74 47.27
CA CYS A 464 -13.59 -44.83 47.97
C CYS A 464 -13.67 -44.14 49.33
N TYR A 465 -13.84 -44.90 50.41
CA TYR A 465 -13.80 -44.38 51.78
C TYR A 465 -12.36 -44.37 52.31
N TRP A 466 -11.96 -43.26 52.93
CA TRP A 466 -10.66 -43.09 53.55
C TRP A 466 -10.80 -42.28 54.84
N GLU A 467 -9.87 -42.48 55.78
CA GLU A 467 -9.86 -41.79 57.06
C GLU A 467 -8.69 -40.80 57.13
N ASP A 468 -8.97 -39.60 57.64
CA ASP A 468 -7.95 -38.62 58.02
C ASP A 468 -7.30 -39.01 59.35
N GLY A 469 -5.98 -38.89 59.46
CA GLY A 469 -5.20 -39.23 60.65
C GLY A 469 -4.09 -40.26 60.38
N CYS A 470 -3.44 -40.73 61.44
CA CYS A 470 -2.41 -41.78 61.36
C CYS A 470 -3.05 -43.18 61.33
N HIS A 471 -3.86 -43.42 60.31
CA HIS A 471 -4.48 -44.71 60.07
C HIS A 471 -3.93 -45.30 58.77
N PHE A 472 -3.41 -46.52 58.87
CA PHE A 472 -2.90 -47.29 57.72
C PHE A 472 -3.99 -48.22 57.19
N ALA A 473 -5.16 -47.65 56.88
CA ALA A 473 -6.30 -48.35 56.30
C ALA A 473 -6.70 -47.67 54.99
N ASN A 474 -7.06 -48.45 53.97
CA ASN A 474 -7.48 -47.97 52.64
C ASN A 474 -6.53 -46.92 52.04
N LEU A 475 -5.22 -47.19 52.07
CA LEU A 475 -4.22 -46.23 51.60
C LEU A 475 -4.36 -45.96 50.09
N GLY A 476 -4.82 -46.95 49.31
CA GLY A 476 -5.15 -46.76 47.90
C GLY A 476 -6.21 -45.67 47.69
N CYS A 477 -7.29 -45.68 48.47
CA CYS A 477 -8.34 -44.65 48.40
C CYS A 477 -7.85 -43.27 48.83
N ARG A 478 -7.00 -43.22 49.85
CA ARG A 478 -6.40 -41.97 50.34
C ARG A 478 -5.48 -41.34 49.30
N TYR A 479 -4.70 -42.16 48.57
CA TYR A 479 -3.92 -41.70 47.42
C TYR A 479 -4.83 -41.17 46.30
N LEU A 480 -5.85 -41.93 45.92
CA LEU A 480 -6.80 -41.51 44.88
C LEU A 480 -7.48 -40.16 45.21
N ASN A 481 -7.72 -39.86 46.49
CA ASN A 481 -8.27 -38.56 46.89
C ASN A 481 -7.36 -37.37 46.54
N HIS A 482 -6.04 -37.55 46.50
CA HIS A 482 -5.09 -36.49 46.13
C HIS A 482 -5.09 -36.18 44.61
N LEU A 483 -5.72 -37.02 43.77
CA LEU A 483 -5.83 -36.84 42.31
C LEU A 483 -7.03 -35.95 41.86
N ASN A 484 -7.69 -35.22 42.76
CA ASN A 484 -9.07 -34.73 42.55
C ASN A 484 -9.24 -33.48 41.65
N THR A 485 -8.18 -32.75 41.28
CA THR A 485 -8.33 -31.39 40.73
C THR A 485 -8.47 -31.29 39.21
N SER A 486 -7.96 -32.26 38.43
CA SER A 486 -7.96 -32.23 36.95
C SER A 486 -8.53 -33.49 36.30
N VAL A 487 -8.74 -34.55 37.09
CA VAL A 487 -9.01 -35.92 36.62
C VAL A 487 -10.41 -36.39 37.02
N VAL A 488 -11.13 -36.98 36.07
CA VAL A 488 -12.39 -37.70 36.29
C VAL A 488 -12.07 -39.18 36.46
N LYS A 489 -12.48 -39.74 37.58
CA LYS A 489 -12.15 -41.11 38.01
C LYS A 489 -13.25 -42.06 37.55
N THR A 490 -12.93 -42.98 36.66
CA THR A 490 -13.85 -44.04 36.21
C THR A 490 -13.35 -45.38 36.73
N TYR A 491 -14.13 -46.04 37.57
CA TYR A 491 -13.71 -47.27 38.22
C TYR A 491 -14.08 -48.51 37.41
N TYR A 492 -13.16 -49.47 37.36
CA TYR A 492 -13.31 -50.77 36.69
C TYR A 492 -12.96 -51.89 37.68
N THR A 493 -13.49 -53.09 37.44
CA THR A 493 -13.20 -54.28 38.25
C THR A 493 -11.89 -54.95 37.82
N GLU A 494 -11.70 -55.08 36.50
CA GLU A 494 -10.56 -55.80 35.93
C GLU A 494 -9.58 -54.86 35.24
N ILE A 495 -8.29 -55.17 35.34
CA ILE A 495 -7.23 -54.37 34.70
C ILE A 495 -7.30 -54.43 33.18
N GLU A 496 -7.68 -55.56 32.59
CA GLU A 496 -7.79 -55.65 31.13
C GLU A 496 -8.97 -54.82 30.60
N ASP A 497 -10.04 -54.65 31.38
CA ASP A 497 -11.15 -53.76 31.02
C ASP A 497 -10.74 -52.29 31.09
N ALA A 498 -9.98 -51.90 32.12
CA ALA A 498 -9.42 -50.55 32.22
C ALA A 498 -8.43 -50.24 31.08
N LYS A 499 -7.55 -51.18 30.73
CA LYS A 499 -6.67 -51.05 29.56
C LYS A 499 -7.46 -51.03 28.25
N ALA A 500 -8.53 -51.83 28.15
CA ALA A 500 -9.42 -51.80 26.99
C ALA A 500 -10.12 -50.44 26.85
N ALA A 501 -10.54 -49.82 27.96
CA ALA A 501 -11.10 -48.47 27.95
C ALA A 501 -10.10 -47.43 27.41
N VAL A 502 -8.82 -47.51 27.81
CA VAL A 502 -7.75 -46.66 27.23
C VAL A 502 -7.56 -46.96 25.75
N ARG A 503 -7.51 -48.23 25.34
CA ARG A 503 -7.40 -48.63 23.92
C ARG A 503 -8.59 -48.16 23.07
N ARG A 504 -9.79 -48.05 23.66
CA ARG A 504 -11.01 -47.51 23.02
C ARG A 504 -11.06 -45.99 23.01
N GLY A 505 -10.16 -45.30 23.72
CA GLY A 505 -10.16 -43.84 23.86
C GLY A 505 -11.18 -43.30 24.86
N GLU A 506 -11.72 -44.14 25.75
CA GLU A 506 -12.66 -43.74 26.82
C GLU A 506 -11.93 -43.08 28.01
N ALA A 507 -10.64 -43.41 28.20
CA ALA A 507 -9.77 -42.88 29.24
C ALA A 507 -8.36 -42.56 28.69
N TRP A 508 -7.70 -41.57 29.29
CA TRP A 508 -6.33 -41.14 28.94
C TRP A 508 -5.23 -41.95 29.64
N GLY A 509 -5.62 -42.81 30.59
CA GLY A 509 -4.71 -43.71 31.27
C GLY A 509 -5.47 -44.69 32.17
N ALA A 510 -4.78 -45.74 32.58
CA ALA A 510 -5.24 -46.72 33.54
C ALA A 510 -4.29 -46.75 34.75
N VAL A 511 -4.86 -46.69 35.95
CA VAL A 511 -4.16 -46.83 37.23
C VAL A 511 -4.66 -48.11 37.91
N TYR A 512 -3.73 -48.96 38.30
CA TYR A 512 -3.98 -50.20 39.04
C TYR A 512 -3.31 -50.12 40.39
N ILE A 513 -4.13 -50.28 41.44
CA ILE A 513 -3.70 -50.51 42.80
C ILE A 513 -3.91 -51.99 43.08
N THR A 514 -2.86 -52.66 43.54
CA THR A 514 -2.80 -54.09 43.84
C THR A 514 -3.77 -54.49 44.97
N GLU A 515 -4.14 -55.77 45.04
CA GLU A 515 -5.13 -56.30 46.00
C GLU A 515 -4.69 -56.16 47.46
N ASN A 516 -3.38 -56.29 47.73
CA ASN A 516 -2.79 -56.17 49.06
C ASN A 516 -1.96 -54.88 49.23
N PHE A 517 -2.34 -53.78 48.58
CA PHE A 517 -1.55 -52.56 48.55
C PHE A 517 -1.29 -51.96 49.94
N THR A 518 -2.31 -51.83 50.80
CA THR A 518 -2.19 -51.23 52.14
C THR A 518 -1.27 -52.06 53.04
N ASP A 519 -1.46 -53.38 53.06
CA ASP A 519 -0.64 -54.30 53.87
C ASP A 519 0.80 -54.38 53.36
N ALA A 520 1.00 -54.46 52.03
CA ALA A 520 2.33 -54.47 51.43
C ALA A 520 3.05 -53.12 51.60
N PHE A 521 2.34 -51.99 51.49
CA PHE A 521 2.90 -50.67 51.69
C PHE A 521 3.31 -50.42 53.15
N THR A 522 2.52 -50.89 54.11
CA THR A 522 2.88 -50.84 55.54
C THR A 522 4.06 -51.76 55.86
N ALA A 523 4.05 -52.99 55.34
CA ALA A 523 5.17 -53.92 55.48
C ALA A 523 6.46 -53.36 54.86
N ARG A 524 6.37 -52.76 53.67
CA ARG A 524 7.49 -52.06 53.01
C ARG A 524 8.04 -50.93 53.88
N ALA A 525 7.19 -50.15 54.52
CA ALA A 525 7.60 -49.07 55.41
C ALA A 525 8.26 -49.60 56.71
N ALA A 526 7.79 -50.74 57.23
CA ALA A 526 8.31 -51.34 58.47
C ALA A 526 9.62 -52.12 58.27
N LEU A 527 9.70 -52.95 57.22
CA LEU A 527 10.85 -53.82 56.94
C LEU A 527 12.02 -53.07 56.28
N GLY A 528 11.73 -52.00 55.54
CA GLY A 528 12.76 -51.15 54.93
C GLY A 528 13.70 -51.93 54.02
N ARG A 529 14.92 -52.23 54.48
CA ARG A 529 15.94 -52.99 53.72
C ARG A 529 15.67 -54.50 53.67
N GLU A 530 14.83 -55.01 54.57
CA GLU A 530 14.52 -56.43 54.70
C GLU A 530 13.23 -56.82 53.96
N ALA A 531 12.63 -55.90 53.22
CA ALA A 531 11.44 -56.17 52.41
C ALA A 531 11.79 -57.13 51.25
N ASP A 532 10.99 -58.18 51.10
CA ASP A 532 11.08 -59.16 50.01
C ASP A 532 10.42 -58.65 48.72
N ASP A 533 10.76 -59.28 47.59
CA ASP A 533 10.32 -58.85 46.26
C ASP A 533 8.78 -58.85 46.12
N GLU A 534 8.08 -59.77 46.79
CA GLU A 534 6.61 -59.81 46.78
C GLU A 534 5.99 -58.60 47.48
N THR A 535 6.53 -58.21 48.65
CA THR A 535 6.12 -56.98 49.36
C THR A 535 6.39 -55.73 48.51
N LEU A 536 7.52 -55.70 47.78
CA LEU A 536 7.82 -54.58 46.88
C LEU A 536 6.82 -54.52 45.72
N ASP A 537 6.60 -55.62 45.00
CA ASP A 537 5.68 -55.70 43.85
C ASP A 537 4.22 -55.39 44.22
N GLN A 538 3.77 -55.85 45.40
CA GLN A 538 2.42 -55.61 45.92
C GLN A 538 2.23 -54.20 46.48
N SER A 539 3.30 -53.44 46.71
CA SER A 539 3.23 -52.05 47.19
C SER A 539 3.33 -51.00 46.06
N GLU A 540 3.32 -51.44 44.79
CA GLU A 540 3.41 -50.55 43.63
C GLU A 540 2.05 -50.13 43.09
N VAL A 541 1.92 -48.85 42.74
CA VAL A 541 0.82 -48.35 41.91
C VAL A 541 1.26 -48.41 40.45
N LYS A 542 0.60 -49.25 39.65
CA LYS A 542 0.96 -49.48 38.24
C LYS A 542 0.12 -48.56 37.34
N VAL A 543 0.78 -47.85 36.43
CA VAL A 543 0.14 -46.83 35.59
C VAL A 543 0.47 -47.07 34.11
N TRP A 544 -0.56 -47.06 33.26
CA TRP A 544 -0.44 -47.09 31.81
C TRP A 544 -1.10 -45.85 31.24
N LEU A 545 -0.32 -44.97 30.61
CA LEU A 545 -0.82 -43.71 30.04
C LEU A 545 -0.93 -43.81 28.52
N ASP A 546 -1.94 -43.16 27.96
CA ASP A 546 -1.97 -42.88 26.53
C ASP A 546 -1.05 -41.70 26.23
N MET A 547 0.05 -41.99 25.53
CA MET A 547 1.04 -41.01 25.10
C MET A 547 0.80 -40.52 23.66
N SER A 548 -0.31 -40.90 23.02
CA SER A 548 -0.70 -40.42 21.69
C SER A 548 -0.88 -38.89 21.66
N ASN A 549 -1.35 -38.31 22.77
CA ASN A 549 -1.31 -36.88 23.03
C ASN A 549 -0.25 -36.56 24.09
N GLN A 550 0.92 -36.13 23.63
CA GLN A 550 2.07 -35.84 24.50
C GLN A 550 1.76 -34.86 25.64
N GLN A 551 0.96 -33.82 25.38
CA GLN A 551 0.69 -32.79 26.40
C GLN A 551 -0.17 -33.35 27.53
N ILE A 552 -1.21 -34.11 27.18
CA ILE A 552 -2.07 -34.77 28.17
C ILE A 552 -1.27 -35.84 28.92
N GLY A 553 -0.53 -36.70 28.21
CA GLY A 553 0.22 -37.80 28.82
C GLY A 553 1.31 -37.32 29.77
N VAL A 554 2.11 -36.31 29.40
CA VAL A 554 3.16 -35.75 30.27
C VAL A 554 2.56 -35.07 31.49
N MET A 555 1.47 -34.34 31.31
CA MET A 555 0.81 -33.65 32.43
C MET A 555 0.16 -34.64 33.41
N LEU A 556 -0.52 -35.66 32.88
CA LEU A 556 -1.13 -36.71 33.70
C LEU A 556 -0.06 -37.50 34.46
N ASN A 557 1.09 -37.80 33.84
CA ASN A 557 2.24 -38.41 34.52
C ASN A 557 2.76 -37.55 35.68
N ARG A 558 2.92 -36.24 35.45
CA ARG A 558 3.34 -35.28 36.49
C ARG A 558 2.34 -35.24 37.64
N ASP A 559 1.05 -35.09 37.33
CA ASP A 559 -0.01 -34.94 38.34
C ASP A 559 -0.16 -36.21 39.19
N ILE A 560 -0.02 -37.41 38.58
CA ILE A 560 -0.01 -38.70 39.29
C ILE A 560 1.17 -38.79 40.28
N GLN A 561 2.38 -38.42 39.85
CA GLN A 561 3.56 -38.45 40.72
C GLN A 561 3.48 -37.42 41.86
N LEU A 562 2.99 -36.21 41.58
CA LEU A 562 2.81 -35.16 42.58
C LEU A 562 1.73 -35.57 43.61
N ALA A 563 0.62 -36.16 43.16
CA ALA A 563 -0.41 -36.66 44.07
C ALA A 563 0.12 -37.76 45.00
N TYR A 564 1.02 -38.63 44.52
CA TYR A 564 1.63 -39.67 45.35
C TYR A 564 2.57 -39.08 46.41
N ARG A 565 3.38 -38.09 46.02
CA ARG A 565 4.24 -37.34 46.93
C ARG A 565 3.43 -36.66 48.03
N ASP A 566 2.36 -35.97 47.68
CA ASP A 566 1.50 -35.27 48.63
C ASP A 566 0.80 -36.26 49.58
N PHE A 567 0.33 -37.39 49.05
CA PHE A 567 -0.19 -38.51 49.84
C PHE A 567 0.83 -39.02 50.87
N ALA A 568 2.06 -39.32 50.45
CA ALA A 568 3.10 -39.89 51.31
C ALA A 568 3.55 -38.89 52.40
N MET A 569 3.75 -37.63 52.03
CA MET A 569 4.09 -36.56 52.97
C MET A 569 2.96 -36.31 53.98
N GLY A 570 1.71 -36.32 53.52
CA GLY A 570 0.53 -36.16 54.37
C GLY A 570 0.36 -37.29 55.38
N LEU A 571 0.54 -38.54 54.95
CA LEU A 571 0.46 -39.72 55.82
C LEU A 571 1.53 -39.68 56.92
N LEU A 572 2.79 -39.43 56.54
CA LEU A 572 3.90 -39.37 57.49
C LEU A 572 3.76 -38.21 58.47
N GLY A 573 3.33 -37.04 57.99
CA GLY A 573 3.10 -35.86 58.84
C GLY A 573 2.01 -36.11 59.89
N GLN A 574 0.90 -36.74 59.50
CA GLN A 574 -0.18 -37.08 60.44
C GLN A 574 0.24 -38.16 61.45
N CYS A 575 1.21 -39.01 61.11
CA CYS A 575 1.82 -40.00 62.02
C CYS A 575 2.92 -39.46 62.93
N GLY A 576 3.16 -38.15 62.96
CA GLY A 576 4.23 -37.54 63.77
C GLY A 576 5.64 -37.83 63.24
N ASN A 577 5.76 -38.44 62.06
CA ASN A 577 7.02 -38.63 61.37
C ASN A 577 7.37 -37.37 60.57
N ASN A 578 8.65 -37.22 60.22
CA ASN A 578 9.06 -36.11 59.38
C ASN A 578 8.48 -36.29 57.96
N PRO A 579 7.63 -35.37 57.46
CA PRO A 579 6.99 -35.52 56.15
C PRO A 579 8.01 -35.61 55.01
N LYS A 580 9.23 -35.07 55.20
CA LYS A 580 10.32 -35.17 54.22
C LYS A 580 10.80 -36.60 53.96
N LEU A 581 10.47 -37.56 54.81
CA LEU A 581 10.79 -38.98 54.59
C LEU A 581 10.01 -39.58 53.41
N GLY A 582 8.84 -39.02 53.07
CA GLY A 582 8.02 -39.45 51.93
C GLY A 582 8.32 -38.67 50.65
N ASP A 583 9.24 -37.71 50.72
CA ASP A 583 9.68 -36.93 49.57
C ASP A 583 10.92 -37.58 48.94
N VAL A 584 11.10 -37.40 47.64
CA VAL A 584 12.36 -37.76 46.97
C VAL A 584 13.45 -36.85 47.56
N PRO A 585 14.69 -37.33 47.80
CA PRO A 585 15.78 -36.51 48.36
C PRO A 585 16.35 -35.48 47.36
N ILE A 586 15.47 -34.83 46.59
CA ILE A 586 15.74 -33.75 45.66
C ILE A 586 14.81 -32.59 46.04
N GLN A 587 15.36 -31.56 46.67
CA GLN A 587 14.57 -30.40 47.08
C GLN A 587 14.68 -29.30 46.04
N PHE A 588 13.63 -29.13 45.23
CA PHE A 588 13.46 -27.93 44.42
C PHE A 588 13.16 -26.74 45.33
N ARG A 589 14.05 -25.76 45.33
CA ARG A 589 13.89 -24.48 46.04
C ARG A 589 13.13 -23.50 45.17
N ASP A 590 12.63 -22.42 45.78
CA ASP A 590 11.99 -21.31 45.06
C ASP A 590 12.84 -20.90 43.84
N PRO A 591 12.23 -20.84 42.64
CA PRO A 591 12.98 -20.55 41.43
C PRO A 591 13.54 -19.14 41.50
N ILE A 592 14.74 -18.95 40.94
CA ILE A 592 15.39 -17.63 40.86
C ILE A 592 14.53 -16.67 40.02
N TYR A 593 13.88 -17.18 38.97
CA TYR A 593 12.99 -16.43 38.09
C TYR A 593 11.74 -17.26 37.76
N GLY A 594 10.58 -16.60 37.67
CA GLY A 594 9.30 -17.23 37.38
C GLY A 594 8.62 -17.84 38.60
N THR A 595 7.57 -18.61 38.37
CA THR A 595 6.80 -19.30 39.42
C THR A 595 7.15 -20.79 39.45
N MET A 596 6.83 -21.49 40.54
CA MET A 596 7.03 -22.94 40.68
C MET A 596 6.28 -23.75 39.60
N ASN A 597 5.09 -23.28 39.22
CA ASN A 597 4.28 -23.84 38.15
C ASN A 597 4.05 -22.74 37.09
N PRO A 598 4.99 -22.56 36.15
CA PRO A 598 4.90 -21.50 35.14
C PRO A 598 3.75 -21.79 34.16
N SER A 599 2.98 -20.75 33.81
CA SER A 599 1.97 -20.86 32.76
C SER A 599 2.63 -20.90 31.39
N PHE A 600 2.15 -21.77 30.52
CA PHE A 600 2.57 -21.76 29.12
C PHE A 600 2.22 -20.44 28.41
N THR A 601 1.16 -19.75 28.86
CA THR A 601 0.79 -18.43 28.34
C THR A 601 1.90 -17.40 28.59
N ASP A 602 2.53 -17.39 29.77
CA ASP A 602 3.64 -16.47 30.09
C ASP A 602 4.87 -16.69 29.20
N PHE A 603 5.11 -17.94 28.77
CA PHE A 603 6.21 -18.27 27.88
C PHE A 603 6.00 -17.76 26.44
N VAL A 604 4.77 -17.91 25.92
CA VAL A 604 4.44 -17.61 24.51
C VAL A 604 4.02 -16.15 24.31
N ALA A 605 3.45 -15.50 25.32
CA ALA A 605 2.93 -14.13 25.28
C ALA A 605 3.89 -13.09 24.65
N PRO A 606 5.17 -12.99 25.05
CA PRO A 606 6.11 -12.02 24.46
C PRO A 606 6.22 -12.18 22.94
N GLY A 607 6.31 -13.43 22.48
CA GLY A 607 6.44 -13.74 21.07
C GLY A 607 5.19 -13.43 20.26
N VAL A 608 4.00 -13.70 20.82
CA VAL A 608 2.72 -13.38 20.17
C VAL A 608 2.50 -11.89 20.06
N ILE A 609 2.82 -11.11 21.10
CA ILE A 609 2.75 -9.64 21.07
C ILE A 609 3.55 -9.11 19.88
N LEU A 610 4.82 -9.52 19.77
CA LEU A 610 5.70 -9.05 18.71
C LEU A 610 5.27 -9.56 17.33
N THR A 611 4.78 -10.80 17.23
CA THR A 611 4.31 -11.36 15.95
C THR A 611 3.09 -10.59 15.43
N ILE A 612 2.10 -10.35 16.31
CA ILE A 612 0.88 -9.60 15.96
C ILE A 612 1.25 -8.19 15.49
N VAL A 613 2.03 -7.46 16.28
CA VAL A 613 2.42 -6.07 15.96
C VAL A 613 3.24 -6.00 14.67
N PHE A 614 4.20 -6.91 14.48
CA PHE A 614 5.02 -6.97 13.27
C PHE A 614 4.17 -7.21 12.02
N PHE A 615 3.35 -8.27 11.99
CA PHE A 615 2.64 -8.65 10.76
C PHE A 615 1.41 -7.77 10.46
N LEU A 616 0.81 -7.17 11.49
CA LEU A 616 -0.23 -6.17 11.29
C LEU A 616 0.33 -4.91 10.62
N ALA A 617 1.55 -4.50 11.02
CA ALA A 617 2.28 -3.42 10.35
C ALA A 617 2.64 -3.79 8.90
N VAL A 618 3.09 -5.03 8.65
CA VAL A 618 3.39 -5.51 7.28
C VAL A 618 2.16 -5.43 6.38
N ALA A 619 1.01 -5.96 6.83
CA ALA A 619 -0.21 -6.01 6.03
C ALA A 619 -0.71 -4.62 5.62
N LEU A 620 -0.67 -3.64 6.54
CA LEU A 620 -1.10 -2.27 6.27
C LEU A 620 -0.16 -1.56 5.29
N THR A 621 1.15 -1.75 5.45
CA THR A 621 2.17 -1.05 4.65
C THR A 621 2.33 -1.63 3.25
N SER A 622 2.25 -2.95 3.10
CA SER A 622 2.41 -3.61 1.79
C SER A 622 1.32 -3.23 0.79
N SER A 623 0.07 -3.07 1.25
CA SER A 623 -1.05 -2.73 0.37
C SER A 623 -1.15 -1.23 0.06
N ALA A 624 -0.87 -0.35 1.03
CA ALA A 624 -1.09 1.09 0.88
C ALA A 624 -0.36 1.71 -0.32
N LEU A 625 0.92 1.36 -0.50
CA LEU A 625 1.74 1.91 -1.60
C LEU A 625 1.35 1.32 -2.96
N ILE A 626 0.99 0.04 -2.99
CA ILE A 626 0.56 -0.63 -4.23
C ILE A 626 -0.76 -0.03 -4.72
N ILE A 627 -1.73 0.20 -3.83
CA ILE A 627 -3.03 0.80 -4.17
C ILE A 627 -2.85 2.18 -4.83
N GLU A 628 -2.00 3.05 -4.27
CA GLU A 628 -1.75 4.38 -4.88
C GLU A 628 -1.07 4.30 -6.25
N ARG A 629 -0.27 3.26 -6.48
CA ARG A 629 0.35 3.00 -7.78
C ARG A 629 -0.68 2.51 -8.79
N THR A 630 -1.54 1.58 -8.41
CA THR A 630 -2.56 0.99 -9.31
C THR A 630 -3.66 1.97 -9.69
N GLU A 631 -3.94 2.98 -8.86
CA GLU A 631 -4.94 4.02 -9.12
C GLU A 631 -4.41 5.20 -9.97
N GLY A 632 -3.13 5.17 -10.39
CA GLY A 632 -2.50 6.25 -11.19
C GLY A 632 -2.22 7.54 -10.42
N LEU A 633 -2.48 7.56 -9.11
CA LEU A 633 -2.34 8.74 -8.24
C LEU A 633 -0.87 9.09 -7.97
N LEU A 634 -0.03 8.07 -7.86
CA LEU A 634 1.41 8.23 -7.64
C LEU A 634 2.07 9.03 -8.78
N ASP A 635 1.66 8.72 -10.00
CA ASP A 635 2.17 9.38 -11.20
C ASP A 635 1.76 10.84 -11.32
N ARG A 636 0.50 11.15 -11.01
CA ARG A 636 0.01 12.52 -10.98
C ARG A 636 0.74 13.36 -9.92
N SER A 637 0.99 12.77 -8.75
CA SER A 637 1.74 13.41 -7.67
C SER A 637 3.21 13.65 -8.05
N TRP A 638 3.84 12.69 -8.75
CA TRP A 638 5.20 12.85 -9.27
C TRP A 638 5.30 14.03 -10.25
N VAL A 639 4.41 14.11 -11.24
CA VAL A 639 4.41 15.22 -12.23
C VAL A 639 4.24 16.58 -11.55
N ALA A 640 3.42 16.64 -10.49
CA ALA A 640 3.23 17.85 -9.68
C ALA A 640 4.47 18.27 -8.86
N GLY A 641 5.53 17.47 -8.83
CA GLY A 641 6.76 17.78 -8.09
C GLY A 641 6.87 17.10 -6.74
N VAL A 642 6.03 16.12 -6.42
CA VAL A 642 6.16 15.34 -5.18
C VAL A 642 7.23 14.28 -5.36
N SER A 643 8.18 14.23 -4.43
CA SER A 643 9.20 13.20 -4.42
C SER A 643 8.66 11.88 -3.80
N PRO A 644 9.16 10.72 -4.25
CA PRO A 644 8.79 9.42 -3.68
C PRO A 644 9.21 9.30 -2.22
N GLY A 645 10.28 9.98 -1.82
CA GLY A 645 10.69 10.08 -0.42
C GLY A 645 9.63 10.77 0.44
N GLU A 646 9.03 11.87 -0.05
CA GLU A 646 7.93 12.56 0.65
C GLU A 646 6.69 11.67 0.77
N ILE A 647 6.36 10.90 -0.27
CA ILE A 647 5.23 9.95 -0.26
C ILE A 647 5.48 8.87 0.79
N LEU A 648 6.64 8.22 0.75
CA LEU A 648 6.99 7.16 1.72
C LEU A 648 7.00 7.70 3.16
N PHE A 649 7.58 8.88 3.37
CA PHE A 649 7.59 9.54 4.68
C PHE A 649 6.18 9.82 5.21
N SER A 650 5.27 10.31 4.36
CA SER A 650 3.87 10.52 4.77
C SER A 650 3.17 9.22 5.18
N HIS A 651 3.42 8.11 4.47
CA HIS A 651 2.86 6.81 4.80
C HIS A 651 3.41 6.29 6.12
N VAL A 652 4.74 6.33 6.31
CA VAL A 652 5.41 5.95 7.56
C VAL A 652 4.79 6.66 8.76
N ILE A 653 4.62 7.99 8.71
CA ILE A 653 4.02 8.75 9.84
C ILE A 653 2.59 8.28 10.10
N THR A 654 1.75 8.20 9.06
CA THR A 654 0.33 7.87 9.24
C THR A 654 0.13 6.44 9.73
N GLN A 655 0.94 5.50 9.25
CA GLN A 655 0.89 4.10 9.66
C GLN A 655 1.48 3.90 11.06
N PHE A 656 2.51 4.67 11.42
CA PHE A 656 3.07 4.67 12.78
C PHE A 656 2.03 5.07 13.83
N VAL A 657 1.16 6.05 13.55
CA VAL A 657 0.06 6.43 14.45
C VAL A 657 -0.91 5.27 14.66
N VAL A 658 -1.32 4.59 13.59
CA VAL A 658 -2.20 3.41 13.68
C VAL A 658 -1.53 2.29 14.48
N MET A 659 -0.27 2.02 14.18
CA MET A 659 0.55 1.00 14.85
C MET A 659 0.70 1.28 16.36
N CYS A 660 0.89 2.54 16.76
CA CYS A 660 0.96 2.92 18.18
C CYS A 660 -0.35 2.56 18.91
N GLY A 661 -1.50 2.88 18.31
CA GLY A 661 -2.80 2.52 18.89
C GLY A 661 -3.01 1.00 18.97
N GLN A 662 -2.63 0.25 17.93
CA GLN A 662 -2.73 -1.21 17.93
C GLN A 662 -1.82 -1.84 18.98
N THR A 663 -0.57 -1.38 19.08
CA THR A 663 0.40 -1.87 20.06
C THR A 663 -0.10 -1.62 21.48
N THR A 664 -0.66 -0.43 21.73
CA THR A 664 -1.26 -0.08 23.02
C THR A 664 -2.40 -1.02 23.37
N LEU A 665 -3.32 -1.30 22.43
CA LEU A 665 -4.42 -2.24 22.65
C LEU A 665 -3.93 -3.68 22.93
N VAL A 666 -2.95 -4.17 22.17
CA VAL A 666 -2.35 -5.49 22.40
C VAL A 666 -1.75 -5.59 23.80
N LEU A 667 -0.97 -4.59 24.22
CA LEU A 667 -0.34 -4.57 25.54
C LEU A 667 -1.35 -4.46 26.68
N ILE A 668 -2.41 -3.65 26.53
CA ILE A 668 -3.49 -3.55 27.53
C ILE A 668 -4.17 -4.92 27.71
N PHE A 669 -4.55 -5.59 26.61
CA PHE A 669 -5.23 -6.88 26.73
C PHE A 669 -4.30 -7.95 27.31
N MET A 670 -3.04 -8.00 26.89
CA MET A 670 -2.10 -9.01 27.39
C MET A 670 -1.75 -8.80 28.87
N LEU A 671 -1.37 -7.58 29.26
CA LEU A 671 -0.86 -7.31 30.61
C LEU A 671 -1.97 -7.03 31.63
N VAL A 672 -3.02 -6.29 31.25
CA VAL A 672 -4.06 -5.85 32.19
C VAL A 672 -5.25 -6.82 32.20
N VAL A 673 -5.73 -7.27 31.03
CA VAL A 673 -6.94 -8.10 30.96
C VAL A 673 -6.64 -9.57 31.26
N PHE A 674 -5.59 -10.13 30.64
CA PHE A 674 -5.19 -11.52 30.84
C PHE A 674 -4.16 -11.73 31.94
N GLY A 675 -3.58 -10.65 32.48
CA GLY A 675 -2.67 -10.72 33.62
C GLY A 675 -1.35 -11.43 33.34
N VAL A 676 -0.84 -11.34 32.11
CA VAL A 676 0.50 -11.88 31.78
C VAL A 676 1.55 -11.21 32.66
N THR A 677 2.46 -12.02 33.20
CA THR A 677 3.50 -11.55 34.12
C THR A 677 4.40 -10.47 33.48
N ASN A 678 4.59 -9.36 34.20
CA ASN A 678 5.53 -8.31 33.82
C ASN A 678 6.35 -7.89 35.05
N ASN A 679 7.56 -8.43 35.14
CA ASN A 679 8.53 -8.11 36.19
C ASN A 679 9.51 -6.99 35.79
N GLY A 680 9.45 -6.51 34.55
CA GLY A 680 10.39 -5.55 33.99
C GLY A 680 9.82 -4.13 33.84
N ASP A 681 10.66 -3.24 33.33
CA ASP A 681 10.26 -1.88 33.01
C ASP A 681 9.31 -1.85 31.79
N LEU A 682 8.12 -1.29 32.00
CA LEU A 682 7.07 -1.18 30.98
C LEU A 682 7.52 -0.29 29.81
N PHE A 683 8.36 0.73 30.05
CA PHE A 683 8.85 1.59 28.98
C PHE A 683 9.71 0.80 28.00
N SER A 684 10.62 -0.04 28.50
CA SER A 684 11.44 -0.94 27.69
C SER A 684 10.58 -1.87 26.81
N VAL A 685 9.52 -2.47 27.38
CA VAL A 685 8.54 -3.29 26.65
C VAL A 685 7.86 -2.51 25.51
N ILE A 686 7.38 -1.29 25.79
CA ILE A 686 6.71 -0.45 24.80
C ILE A 686 7.67 -0.06 23.67
N VAL A 687 8.91 0.33 23.99
CA VAL A 687 9.89 0.73 22.98
C VAL A 687 10.26 -0.44 22.07
N LEU A 688 10.52 -1.63 22.63
CA LEU A 688 10.88 -2.80 21.82
C LEU A 688 9.71 -3.24 20.91
N THR A 689 8.49 -3.22 21.42
CA THR A 689 7.29 -3.58 20.64
C THR A 689 7.01 -2.58 19.52
N LEU A 690 7.16 -1.27 19.77
CA LEU A 690 7.05 -0.24 18.73
C LEU A 690 8.17 -0.36 17.67
N LEU A 691 9.41 -0.63 18.09
CA LEU A 691 10.52 -0.87 17.16
C LEU A 691 10.26 -2.09 16.29
N GLN A 692 9.69 -3.15 16.85
CA GLN A 692 9.32 -4.33 16.08
C GLN A 692 8.20 -4.05 15.08
N GLY A 693 7.21 -3.23 15.46
CA GLY A 693 6.20 -2.74 14.53
C GLY A 693 6.81 -1.91 13.39
N MET A 694 7.78 -1.04 13.69
CA MET A 694 8.54 -0.31 12.67
C MET A 694 9.34 -1.23 11.75
N CYS A 695 9.93 -2.30 12.30
CA CYS A 695 10.60 -3.33 11.50
C CYS A 695 9.61 -4.02 10.53
N GLY A 696 8.40 -4.32 11.00
CA GLY A 696 7.31 -4.84 10.17
C GLY A 696 6.89 -3.87 9.06
N MET A 697 6.77 -2.57 9.36
CA MET A 697 6.50 -1.55 8.34
C MET A 697 7.58 -1.51 7.26
N CYS A 698 8.86 -1.57 7.64
CA CYS A 698 9.97 -1.59 6.68
C CYS A 698 9.94 -2.84 5.79
N PHE A 699 9.62 -3.99 6.38
CA PHE A 699 9.45 -5.23 5.63
C PHE A 699 8.26 -5.16 4.65
N GLY A 700 7.14 -4.56 5.04
CA GLY A 700 6.00 -4.36 4.13
C GLY A 700 6.30 -3.39 2.99
N PHE A 701 7.09 -2.33 3.22
CA PHE A 701 7.60 -1.49 2.13
C PHE A 701 8.48 -2.25 1.15
N LEU A 702 9.36 -3.12 1.65
CA LEU A 702 10.14 -4.01 0.80
C LEU A 702 9.23 -4.87 -0.09
N ILE A 703 8.22 -5.52 0.49
CA ILE A 703 7.22 -6.30 -0.27
C ILE A 703 6.54 -5.43 -1.34
N SER A 704 6.12 -4.21 -1.01
CA SER A 704 5.46 -3.28 -1.95
C SER A 704 6.36 -2.80 -3.10
N SER A 705 7.68 -2.82 -2.89
CA SER A 705 8.66 -2.46 -3.91
C SER A 705 8.88 -3.60 -4.90
N VAL A 706 8.82 -4.84 -4.43
CA VAL A 706 9.00 -6.05 -5.24
C VAL A 706 7.73 -6.38 -6.02
N CYS A 707 6.57 -6.37 -5.35
CA CYS A 707 5.29 -6.73 -5.94
C CYS A 707 4.67 -5.59 -6.77
N GLU A 708 4.04 -5.98 -7.88
CA GLU A 708 3.27 -5.07 -8.73
C GLU A 708 1.77 -5.15 -8.43
N LEU A 709 1.28 -6.36 -8.12
CA LEU A 709 -0.11 -6.63 -7.81
C LEU A 709 -0.30 -6.82 -6.30
N GLU A 710 -1.42 -6.33 -5.79
CA GLU A 710 -1.77 -6.41 -4.36
C GLU A 710 -1.87 -7.86 -3.87
N ARG A 711 -2.50 -8.75 -4.65
CA ARG A 711 -2.69 -10.16 -4.29
C ARG A 711 -1.36 -10.88 -4.03
N ASN A 712 -0.34 -10.57 -4.83
CA ASN A 712 0.99 -11.16 -4.69
C ASN A 712 1.67 -10.66 -3.40
N ALA A 713 1.50 -9.38 -3.06
CA ALA A 713 2.01 -8.82 -1.81
C ALA A 713 1.37 -9.46 -0.58
N ILE A 714 0.04 -9.63 -0.60
CA ILE A 714 -0.69 -10.32 0.49
C ILE A 714 -0.21 -11.77 0.64
N GLN A 715 -0.02 -12.50 -0.47
CA GLN A 715 0.49 -13.86 -0.43
C GLN A 715 1.92 -13.95 0.12
N LEU A 716 2.81 -13.02 -0.21
CA LEU A 716 4.15 -12.97 0.39
C LEU A 716 4.13 -12.62 1.88
N ALA A 717 3.25 -11.71 2.31
CA ALA A 717 3.08 -11.38 3.72
C ALA A 717 2.56 -12.59 4.51
N LEU A 718 1.53 -13.30 4.00
CA LEU A 718 1.01 -14.52 4.62
C LEU A 718 2.01 -15.68 4.57
N GLY A 719 2.75 -15.83 3.46
CA GLY A 719 3.76 -16.86 3.30
C GLY A 719 4.98 -16.67 4.21
N SER A 720 5.28 -15.43 4.62
CA SER A 720 6.33 -15.13 5.59
C SER A 720 5.85 -15.24 7.05
N PHE A 721 4.54 -15.12 7.31
CA PHE A 721 3.95 -15.22 8.65
C PHE A 721 4.26 -16.54 9.36
N TYR A 722 3.81 -17.66 8.79
CA TYR A 722 3.90 -18.96 9.46
C TYR A 722 5.34 -19.42 9.72
N PRO A 723 6.28 -19.35 8.74
CA PRO A 723 7.67 -19.70 9.01
C PRO A 723 8.30 -18.82 10.07
N THR A 724 8.01 -17.52 10.07
CA THR A 724 8.54 -16.61 11.09
C THR A 724 8.00 -16.95 12.47
N LEU A 725 6.69 -17.23 12.61
CA LEU A 725 6.09 -17.63 13.87
C LEU A 725 6.68 -18.93 14.44
N LEU A 726 6.85 -19.96 13.58
CA LEU A 726 7.35 -21.27 14.01
C LEU A 726 8.84 -21.27 14.34
N LEU A 727 9.65 -20.53 13.59
CA LEU A 727 11.10 -20.53 13.73
C LEU A 727 11.61 -19.53 14.77
N SER A 728 10.84 -18.50 15.12
CA SER A 728 11.31 -17.41 16.01
C SER A 728 11.33 -17.73 17.49
N GLY A 729 11.04 -18.97 17.89
CA GLY A 729 11.06 -19.37 19.29
C GLY A 729 9.85 -18.92 20.10
N VAL A 730 8.75 -18.55 19.42
CA VAL A 730 7.49 -18.08 20.03
C VAL A 730 6.77 -19.25 20.70
N ILE A 731 6.52 -20.32 19.94
CA ILE A 731 5.74 -21.49 20.38
C ILE A 731 6.65 -22.52 21.08
N TRP A 732 7.84 -22.76 20.53
CA TRP A 732 8.77 -23.77 21.04
C TRP A 732 10.16 -23.16 21.21
N PRO A 733 10.92 -23.51 22.27
CA PRO A 733 12.28 -23.00 22.47
C PRO A 733 13.21 -23.33 21.28
N ILE A 734 14.09 -22.39 20.93
CA ILE A 734 15.03 -22.54 19.80
C ILE A 734 16.08 -23.62 20.06
N GLU A 735 16.30 -23.99 21.32
CA GLU A 735 17.18 -25.07 21.77
C GLU A 735 16.68 -26.44 21.28
N GLY A 736 15.38 -26.58 21.02
CA GLY A 736 14.80 -27.81 20.47
C GLY A 736 15.02 -27.97 18.96
N MET A 737 15.60 -26.98 18.27
CA MET A 737 15.79 -27.00 16.82
C MET A 737 17.13 -27.64 16.44
N PRO A 738 17.21 -28.32 15.27
CA PRO A 738 18.48 -28.74 14.70
C PRO A 738 19.44 -27.56 14.49
N VAL A 739 20.75 -27.81 14.58
CA VAL A 739 21.80 -26.77 14.54
C VAL A 739 21.66 -25.81 13.35
N VAL A 740 21.46 -26.34 12.14
CA VAL A 740 21.28 -25.51 10.93
C VAL A 740 20.06 -24.60 11.04
N LEU A 741 18.94 -25.14 11.51
CA LEU A 741 17.70 -24.40 11.62
C LEU A 741 17.79 -23.33 12.72
N ARG A 742 18.54 -23.59 13.78
CA ARG A 742 18.83 -22.62 14.85
C ARG A 742 19.62 -21.42 14.32
N TYR A 743 20.58 -21.59 13.42
CA TYR A 743 21.27 -20.46 12.79
C TYR A 743 20.32 -19.65 11.89
N ILE A 744 19.45 -20.33 11.13
CA ILE A 744 18.44 -19.67 10.29
C ILE A 744 17.47 -18.86 11.16
N SER A 745 17.01 -19.42 12.29
CA SER A 745 16.09 -18.71 13.17
C SER A 745 16.72 -17.48 13.79
N LEU A 746 17.99 -17.53 14.21
CA LEU A 746 18.70 -16.36 14.74
C LEU A 746 18.82 -15.22 13.72
N CYS A 747 18.82 -15.53 12.43
CA CYS A 747 18.79 -14.52 11.36
C CYS A 747 17.40 -13.92 11.13
N LEU A 748 16.32 -14.45 11.70
CA LEU A 748 14.99 -13.86 11.50
C LEU A 748 14.81 -12.58 12.34
N PRO A 749 14.10 -11.57 11.83
CA PRO A 749 13.93 -10.27 12.50
C PRO A 749 13.14 -10.34 13.82
N LEU A 750 12.44 -11.46 14.09
CA LEU A 750 11.58 -11.61 15.27
C LEU A 750 12.23 -12.39 16.42
N THR A 751 13.20 -13.26 16.14
CA THR A 751 13.71 -14.25 17.10
C THR A 751 14.43 -13.62 18.29
N LEU A 752 15.41 -12.76 18.02
CA LEU A 752 16.19 -12.10 19.06
C LEU A 752 15.31 -11.14 19.88
N ALA A 753 14.43 -10.38 19.21
CA ALA A 753 13.46 -9.51 19.88
C ALA A 753 12.51 -10.28 20.81
N THR A 754 12.06 -11.48 20.40
CA THR A 754 11.21 -12.35 21.22
C THR A 754 11.94 -12.83 22.47
N SER A 755 13.21 -13.26 22.33
CA SER A 755 14.03 -13.66 23.49
C SER A 755 14.24 -12.50 24.48
N SER A 756 14.53 -11.30 23.95
CA SER A 756 14.72 -10.10 24.76
C SER A 756 13.43 -9.69 25.48
N LEU A 757 12.29 -9.66 24.78
CA LEU A 757 11.02 -9.31 25.40
C LEU A 757 10.60 -10.33 26.46
N ARG A 758 10.84 -11.63 26.22
CA ARG A 758 10.62 -12.69 27.21
C ARG A 758 11.47 -12.48 28.45
N SER A 759 12.73 -12.11 28.29
CA SER A 759 13.65 -11.85 29.41
C SER A 759 13.23 -10.63 30.23
N ILE A 760 12.72 -9.56 29.58
CA ILE A 760 12.17 -8.40 30.28
C ILE A 760 10.91 -8.79 31.07
N LEU A 761 9.92 -9.44 30.44
CA LEU A 761 8.64 -9.75 31.07
C LEU A 761 8.77 -10.76 32.21
N THR A 762 9.51 -11.86 32.01
CA THR A 762 9.60 -12.95 33.00
C THR A 762 10.70 -12.75 34.03
N ARG A 763 11.88 -12.23 33.63
CA ARG A 763 13.05 -12.09 34.52
C ARG A 763 13.24 -10.67 35.08
N GLY A 764 12.57 -9.66 34.50
CA GLY A 764 12.74 -8.27 34.91
C GLY A 764 14.08 -7.65 34.51
N TRP A 765 14.76 -8.21 33.51
CA TRP A 765 16.08 -7.73 33.10
C TRP A 765 16.04 -6.36 32.44
N ALA A 766 17.02 -5.52 32.79
CA ALA A 766 17.18 -4.18 32.23
C ALA A 766 17.81 -4.23 30.83
N ILE A 767 17.72 -3.11 30.10
CA ILE A 767 18.26 -2.97 28.74
C ILE A 767 19.76 -3.30 28.64
N PHE A 768 20.54 -3.09 29.71
CA PHE A 768 21.99 -3.32 29.71
C PHE A 768 22.40 -4.79 29.66
N GLU A 769 21.48 -5.72 29.94
CA GLU A 769 21.78 -7.14 29.93
C GLU A 769 21.93 -7.67 28.50
N SER A 770 22.85 -8.62 28.29
CA SER A 770 23.19 -9.10 26.94
C SER A 770 22.00 -9.61 26.17
N ASP A 771 21.17 -10.42 26.81
CA ASP A 771 20.01 -11.02 26.16
C ASP A 771 18.94 -9.98 25.81
N VAL A 772 18.96 -8.80 26.45
CA VAL A 772 18.01 -7.72 26.20
C VAL A 772 18.49 -6.79 25.09
N TYR A 773 19.70 -6.21 25.19
CA TYR A 773 20.14 -5.23 24.17
C TYR A 773 20.33 -5.88 22.78
N ILE A 774 20.67 -7.17 22.70
CA ILE A 774 20.84 -7.87 21.41
C ILE A 774 19.54 -7.82 20.59
N GLY A 775 18.37 -7.90 21.23
CA GLY A 775 17.08 -7.75 20.54
C GLY A 775 16.91 -6.37 19.93
N TYR A 776 17.19 -5.30 20.67
CA TYR A 776 17.09 -3.92 20.16
C TYR A 776 18.05 -3.68 18.99
N VAL A 777 19.31 -4.11 19.13
CA VAL A 777 20.33 -3.95 18.07
C VAL A 777 19.93 -4.75 16.82
N SER A 778 19.43 -5.98 17.00
CA SER A 778 18.94 -6.79 15.89
C SER A 778 17.78 -6.12 15.16
N THR A 779 16.76 -5.64 15.89
CA THR A 779 15.60 -4.97 15.30
C THR A 779 16.01 -3.69 14.55
N LEU A 780 16.90 -2.87 15.11
CA LEU A 780 17.43 -1.68 14.43
C LEU A 780 18.23 -2.04 13.16
N SER A 781 19.03 -3.09 13.22
CA SER A 781 19.80 -3.59 12.07
C SER A 781 18.87 -4.04 10.94
N TRP A 782 17.78 -4.74 11.27
CA TRP A 782 16.77 -5.17 10.28
C TRP A 782 15.97 -4.00 9.70
N ILE A 783 15.61 -3.00 10.51
CA ILE A 783 14.99 -1.76 10.01
C ILE A 783 15.88 -1.12 8.94
N LEU A 784 17.16 -0.93 9.24
CA LEU A 784 18.12 -0.35 8.30
C LEU A 784 18.29 -1.25 7.06
N GLY A 785 18.43 -2.57 7.25
CA GLY A 785 18.58 -3.54 6.17
C GLY A 785 17.39 -3.53 5.20
N PHE A 786 16.16 -3.55 5.70
CA PHE A 786 14.96 -3.50 4.87
C PHE A 786 14.82 -2.16 4.14
N LEU A 787 15.15 -1.04 4.78
CA LEU A 787 15.14 0.28 4.11
C LEU A 787 16.18 0.37 3.00
N ILE A 788 17.41 -0.10 3.23
CA ILE A 788 18.48 -0.13 2.22
C ILE A 788 18.04 -1.01 1.04
N LEU A 789 17.54 -2.21 1.32
CA LEU A 789 17.08 -3.13 0.28
C LEU A 789 15.91 -2.54 -0.54
N THR A 790 14.95 -1.90 0.13
CA THR A 790 13.84 -1.19 -0.53
C THR A 790 14.37 -0.11 -1.47
N MET A 791 15.34 0.70 -1.02
CA MET A 791 15.93 1.75 -1.86
C MET A 791 16.72 1.18 -3.04
N LEU A 792 17.42 0.06 -2.87
CA LEU A 792 18.12 -0.64 -3.95
C LEU A 792 17.14 -1.18 -5.00
N VAL A 793 16.06 -1.84 -4.58
CA VAL A 793 15.02 -2.37 -5.47
C VAL A 793 14.32 -1.23 -6.24
N LEU A 794 13.99 -0.13 -5.56
CA LEU A 794 13.38 1.04 -6.20
C LEU A 794 14.33 1.72 -7.21
N ARG A 795 15.64 1.72 -6.96
CA ARG A 795 16.63 2.20 -7.94
C ARG A 795 16.75 1.26 -9.13
N ALA A 796 16.78 -0.05 -8.91
CA ALA A 796 16.87 -1.06 -9.97
C ALA A 796 15.66 -1.04 -10.91
N LYS A 797 14.43 -0.83 -10.38
CA LYS A 797 13.20 -0.73 -11.20
C LYS A 797 13.08 0.55 -12.03
N ARG A 798 13.92 1.57 -11.79
CA ARG A 798 13.87 2.85 -12.53
C ARG A 798 14.71 2.86 -13.81
N GLY A 799 15.66 1.93 -13.95
CA GLY A 799 16.38 1.67 -15.20
C GLY A 799 15.63 0.66 -16.04
#